data_AF-A0AB33WU14-F1
#
_entry.id   AF-A0AB33WU14-F1
#
_cell.length_a   1.000
_cell.length_b   1.000
_cell.length_c   1.000
_cell.angle_alpha   90.00
_cell.angle_beta   90.00
_cell.angle_gamma   90.00
#
_symmetry.space_group_name_H-M   'P 1'
#
loop_
_entity.id
_entity.type
_entity.pdbx_description
1 polymer ?
#
loop_
_entity_poly.entity_id
_entity_poly.type
_entity_poly.pdbx_seq_one_letter_code
_entity_poly.pdbx_strand_id
1 'polypeptide(L)'
;MECAQTRPGEASSVLLIVDDYPENLLSMRALLQRHDWQVMTAASGVEALGLLLEHDIDLVLLDVQMPEMDGFEVARLMRGSQRTRLTPIIFLTANEQSKDAVIKGYASGAVDYLFKPFDPQILKPKVQALLEQQRNRRALQRLSHDLENARAFNASVLENAAEGILVVDEGGIVRFANPAISRLLDAPVSELEGSALLDYLQKPHVPQWAESELYACYCKGETYRLHDATLRTLPGQQVSVALSCAPLPSEQKAMVVTLLDMSEVRHLHQQLEYQAVTDPLTGLLNRRGFYQTVESVLLRSERSDKSLVLLYLDLDGFKRVNDSLGHDAGDRVLRWVSEQMKACLRSFDILARMGGDEFTALLELEFPEQAAKISEKLIERISICQQIDGLDVALGASIGIAIYPDCGSNLDGLMRAADIAMYESKRAGRQQYRYYDHEMNGRARSRLMLEESVRSAVERKEFNLVYQPQVAIADGRLRGFEALLRWRHPSVGDVPPGLFLPLLEEARLISRLGSWIYQQSTSQRASWKTLFAEQTVLAVSLSGTQFAMPNLATELRQVLERHGLEPWQLEVEITESALTQNLDESRKQLRLLRSLGVRVALDDFGSGDCSLAHLRDLELDTLKLDRHLIARLPDSTRDAALARCVIDLCKAFGVLVIAEGVETLEQYRWLQANGCEYVQGFLVARPLIAADAERFAEPFDWSALPG
;
A
#
# COMPACT_ATOMS: atom_id res chain seq x y z
N MET A 1 -55.46 -42.07 15.45
CA MET A 1 -55.18 -42.19 16.89
C MET A 1 -53.81 -41.61 17.12
N GLU A 2 -53.74 -40.38 17.63
CA GLU A 2 -52.58 -39.91 18.37
C GLU A 2 -53.08 -38.77 19.26
N CYS A 3 -52.90 -38.96 20.55
CA CYS A 3 -53.48 -38.17 21.62
C CYS A 3 -53.01 -36.72 21.54
N ALA A 4 -53.95 -35.80 21.35
CA ALA A 4 -53.76 -34.40 21.70
C ALA A 4 -53.56 -34.33 23.22
N GLN A 5 -52.30 -34.27 23.64
CA GLN A 5 -51.92 -33.99 25.02
C GLN A 5 -52.46 -32.59 25.38
N THR A 6 -53.42 -32.57 26.29
CA THR A 6 -53.92 -31.38 26.96
C THR A 6 -52.76 -30.65 27.62
N ARG A 7 -52.58 -29.37 27.28
CA ARG A 7 -51.49 -28.51 27.78
C ARG A 7 -51.53 -28.43 29.32
N PRO A 8 -50.37 -28.30 29.98
CA PRO A 8 -50.28 -28.26 31.44
C PRO A 8 -50.66 -26.87 31.97
N GLY A 9 -51.54 -26.83 32.97
CA GLY A 9 -51.77 -25.67 33.82
C GLY A 9 -52.94 -24.75 33.45
N GLU A 10 -54.14 -25.28 33.21
CA GLU A 10 -55.34 -24.46 33.42
C GLU A 10 -55.44 -24.16 34.91
N ALA A 11 -55.15 -22.91 35.31
CA ALA A 11 -55.43 -22.43 36.66
C ALA A 11 -56.89 -22.76 37.00
N SER A 12 -57.08 -23.67 37.96
CA SER A 12 -58.42 -24.04 38.44
C SER A 12 -59.12 -22.77 38.87
N SER A 13 -60.32 -22.51 38.35
CA SER A 13 -61.02 -21.29 38.72
C SER A 13 -61.22 -21.20 40.21
N VAL A 14 -61.23 -20.00 40.77
CA VAL A 14 -61.37 -19.81 42.21
C VAL A 14 -62.76 -19.25 42.51
N LEU A 15 -63.54 -20.01 43.28
CA LEU A 15 -64.85 -19.63 43.79
C LEU A 15 -64.71 -19.21 45.25
N LEU A 16 -65.06 -17.96 45.58
CA LEU A 16 -65.12 -17.52 46.98
C LEU A 16 -66.57 -17.60 47.49
N ILE A 17 -66.75 -18.17 48.66
CA ILE A 17 -68.02 -18.25 49.36
C ILE A 17 -67.90 -17.45 50.66
N VAL A 18 -68.83 -16.53 50.89
CA VAL A 18 -68.81 -15.62 52.04
C VAL A 18 -70.13 -15.72 52.78
N ASP A 19 -70.07 -16.11 54.05
CA ASP A 19 -71.22 -16.33 54.93
C ASP A 19 -70.75 -16.24 56.39
N ASP A 20 -71.53 -15.65 57.27
CA ASP A 20 -71.17 -15.45 58.68
C ASP A 20 -71.41 -16.70 59.55
N TYR A 21 -72.21 -17.66 59.06
CA TYR A 21 -72.46 -18.93 59.74
C TYR A 21 -71.51 -20.04 59.26
N PRO A 22 -70.66 -20.61 60.14
CA PRO A 22 -69.72 -21.67 59.77
C PRO A 22 -70.38 -22.91 59.16
N GLU A 23 -71.57 -23.29 59.63
CA GLU A 23 -72.38 -24.38 59.07
C GLU A 23 -72.76 -24.19 57.59
N ASN A 24 -73.07 -22.95 57.17
CA ASN A 24 -73.38 -22.62 55.79
C ASN A 24 -72.15 -22.77 54.90
N LEU A 25 -70.99 -22.25 55.35
CA LEU A 25 -69.72 -22.38 54.63
C LEU A 25 -69.33 -23.85 54.42
N LEU A 26 -69.46 -24.69 55.45
CA LEU A 26 -69.18 -26.13 55.37
C LEU A 26 -70.09 -26.84 54.36
N SER A 27 -71.38 -26.53 54.39
CA SER A 27 -72.39 -27.13 53.51
C SER A 27 -72.21 -26.69 52.06
N MET A 28 -72.00 -25.40 51.82
CA MET A 28 -71.75 -24.87 50.48
C MET A 28 -70.43 -25.34 49.89
N ARG A 29 -69.37 -25.41 50.71
CA ARG A 29 -68.10 -26.00 50.31
C ARG A 29 -68.28 -27.45 49.89
N ALA A 30 -68.92 -28.28 50.71
CA ALA A 30 -69.17 -29.69 50.37
C ALA A 30 -70.02 -29.87 49.09
N LEU A 31 -71.01 -29.00 48.87
CA LEU A 31 -71.91 -29.06 47.71
C LEU A 31 -71.24 -28.63 46.40
N LEU A 32 -70.36 -27.62 46.47
CA LEU A 32 -69.71 -27.01 45.30
C LEU A 32 -68.28 -27.50 45.06
N GLN A 33 -67.76 -28.38 45.92
CA GLN A 33 -66.42 -28.94 45.75
C GLN A 33 -66.36 -29.86 44.52
N ARG A 34 -65.48 -29.53 43.59
CA ARG A 34 -65.26 -30.26 42.34
C ARG A 34 -63.80 -30.11 41.89
N HIS A 35 -63.42 -30.83 40.84
CA HIS A 35 -62.07 -30.77 40.26
C HIS A 35 -61.85 -29.59 39.30
N ASP A 36 -62.92 -28.99 38.79
CA ASP A 36 -62.90 -27.91 37.79
C ASP A 36 -62.71 -26.52 38.42
N TRP A 37 -62.89 -26.34 39.73
CA TRP A 37 -62.59 -25.10 40.45
C TRP A 37 -62.26 -25.35 41.92
N GLN A 38 -61.49 -24.44 42.51
CA GLN A 38 -61.15 -24.41 43.92
C GLN A 38 -62.16 -23.55 44.68
N VAL A 39 -62.69 -24.07 45.80
CA VAL A 39 -63.60 -23.34 46.67
C VAL A 39 -62.81 -22.75 47.85
N MET A 40 -62.91 -21.44 48.03
CA MET A 40 -62.42 -20.67 49.18
C MET A 40 -63.61 -20.17 49.99
N THR A 41 -63.43 -20.02 51.30
CA THR A 41 -64.49 -19.60 52.23
C THR A 41 -64.00 -18.46 53.08
N ALA A 42 -64.86 -17.47 53.35
CA ALA A 42 -64.62 -16.38 54.29
C ALA A 42 -65.82 -16.27 55.25
N ALA A 43 -65.52 -16.07 56.54
CA ALA A 43 -66.52 -15.95 57.60
C ALA A 43 -67.02 -14.51 57.83
N SER A 44 -66.48 -13.53 57.10
CA SER A 44 -66.89 -12.14 57.19
C SER A 44 -66.60 -11.37 55.90
N GLY A 45 -67.25 -10.21 55.72
CA GLY A 45 -66.97 -9.30 54.61
C GLY A 45 -65.52 -8.77 54.59
N VAL A 46 -64.92 -8.55 55.75
CA VAL A 46 -63.52 -8.09 55.88
C VAL A 46 -62.54 -9.18 55.42
N GLU A 47 -62.74 -10.42 55.85
CA GLU A 47 -61.94 -11.57 55.42
C GLU A 47 -62.08 -11.81 53.92
N ALA A 48 -63.29 -11.69 53.37
CA ALA A 48 -63.55 -11.81 51.94
C ALA A 48 -62.75 -10.80 51.11
N LEU A 49 -62.70 -9.54 51.54
CA LEU A 49 -61.90 -8.50 50.89
C LEU A 49 -60.39 -8.78 50.99
N GLY A 50 -59.92 -9.32 52.12
CA GLY A 50 -58.53 -9.78 52.27
C GLY A 50 -58.17 -10.86 51.24
N LEU A 51 -59.01 -11.89 51.11
CA LEU A 51 -58.80 -12.96 50.12
C LEU A 51 -58.87 -12.44 48.68
N LEU A 52 -59.69 -11.44 48.39
CA LEU A 52 -59.79 -10.78 47.08
C LEU A 52 -58.56 -9.93 46.71
N LEU A 53 -57.75 -9.53 47.70
CA LEU A 53 -56.47 -8.86 47.47
C LEU A 53 -55.34 -9.87 47.22
N GLU A 54 -55.39 -11.02 47.90
CA GLU A 54 -54.33 -12.04 47.82
C GLU A 54 -54.52 -12.99 46.63
N HIS A 55 -55.77 -13.29 46.25
CA HIS A 55 -56.10 -14.30 45.25
C HIS A 55 -56.94 -13.76 44.08
N ASP A 56 -56.73 -14.31 42.89
CA ASP A 56 -57.55 -13.99 41.71
C ASP A 56 -58.84 -14.80 41.69
N ILE A 57 -59.87 -14.26 42.34
CA ILE A 57 -61.18 -14.89 42.45
C ILE A 57 -62.00 -14.70 41.17
N ASP A 58 -62.55 -15.79 40.64
CA ASP A 58 -63.32 -15.83 39.39
C ASP A 58 -64.83 -15.65 39.61
N LEU A 59 -65.35 -15.98 40.79
CA LEU A 59 -66.75 -15.82 41.16
C LEU A 59 -66.88 -15.71 42.68
N VAL A 60 -67.77 -14.84 43.15
CA VAL A 60 -68.08 -14.70 44.58
C VAL A 60 -69.55 -15.06 44.83
N LEU A 61 -69.78 -16.01 45.74
CA LEU A 61 -71.08 -16.25 46.39
C LEU A 61 -71.08 -15.50 47.71
N LEU A 62 -71.98 -14.53 47.86
CA LEU A 62 -71.92 -13.57 48.96
C LEU A 62 -73.25 -13.52 49.70
N ASP A 63 -73.25 -13.83 50.99
CA ASP A 63 -74.41 -13.56 51.83
C ASP A 63 -74.64 -12.05 51.94
N VAL A 64 -75.91 -11.66 51.89
CA VAL A 64 -76.35 -10.27 52.04
C VAL A 64 -76.35 -9.85 53.50
N GLN A 65 -76.76 -10.73 54.41
CA GLN A 65 -76.94 -10.40 55.82
C GLN A 65 -75.75 -10.92 56.63
N MET A 66 -74.77 -10.05 56.90
CA MET A 66 -73.61 -10.36 57.73
C MET A 66 -73.35 -9.24 58.75
N PRO A 67 -72.85 -9.55 59.95
CA PRO A 67 -72.48 -8.55 60.96
C PRO A 67 -71.29 -7.69 60.52
N GLU A 68 -71.24 -6.46 61.05
CA GLU A 68 -70.23 -5.42 60.76
C GLU A 68 -70.28 -4.86 59.34
N MET A 69 -70.11 -5.70 58.31
CA MET A 69 -70.09 -5.33 56.90
C MET A 69 -71.05 -6.23 56.11
N ASP A 70 -72.10 -5.63 55.54
CA ASP A 70 -73.10 -6.37 54.77
C ASP A 70 -72.58 -6.74 53.36
N GLY A 71 -73.25 -7.69 52.71
CA GLY A 71 -72.85 -8.13 51.37
C GLY A 71 -72.90 -7.01 50.32
N PHE A 72 -73.76 -6.00 50.47
CA PHE A 72 -73.83 -4.89 49.52
C PHE A 72 -72.61 -3.98 49.62
N GLU A 73 -72.09 -3.78 50.83
CA GLU A 73 -70.89 -3.01 51.09
C GLU A 73 -69.64 -3.69 50.51
N VAL A 74 -69.51 -5.01 50.68
CA VAL A 74 -68.43 -5.81 50.05
C VAL A 74 -68.50 -5.69 48.52
N ALA A 75 -69.68 -5.86 47.92
CA ALA A 75 -69.85 -5.75 46.47
C ALA A 75 -69.48 -4.36 45.94
N ARG A 76 -69.88 -3.29 46.65
CA ARG A 76 -69.52 -1.91 46.29
C ARG A 76 -68.00 -1.69 46.33
N LEU A 77 -67.31 -2.23 47.34
CA LEU A 77 -65.85 -2.16 47.44
C LEU A 77 -65.16 -2.95 46.32
N MET A 78 -65.68 -4.14 45.97
CA MET A 78 -65.20 -4.89 44.80
C MET A 78 -65.34 -4.10 43.50
N ARG A 79 -66.48 -3.41 43.31
CA ARG A 79 -66.72 -2.59 42.11
C ARG A 79 -65.83 -1.35 42.05
N GLY A 80 -65.28 -0.89 43.18
CA GLY A 80 -64.32 0.21 43.26
C GLY A 80 -62.89 -0.16 42.87
N SER A 81 -62.51 -1.44 42.89
CA SER A 81 -61.14 -1.89 42.59
C SER A 81 -60.97 -2.31 41.13
N GLN A 82 -59.91 -1.87 40.46
CA GLN A 82 -59.60 -2.28 39.08
C GLN A 82 -59.45 -3.80 38.92
N ARG A 83 -59.02 -4.50 39.98
CA ARG A 83 -58.77 -5.95 39.95
C ARG A 83 -60.05 -6.79 40.07
N THR A 84 -61.02 -6.35 40.88
CA THR A 84 -62.22 -7.14 41.24
C THR A 84 -63.53 -6.58 40.69
N ARG A 85 -63.49 -5.40 40.04
CA ARG A 85 -64.68 -4.74 39.47
C ARG A 85 -65.41 -5.59 38.43
N LEU A 86 -64.71 -6.49 37.77
CA LEU A 86 -65.28 -7.37 36.75
C LEU A 86 -65.54 -8.80 37.24
N THR A 87 -65.29 -9.10 38.51
CA THR A 87 -65.57 -10.41 39.09
C THR A 87 -67.10 -10.55 39.31
N PRO A 88 -67.75 -11.59 38.77
CA PRO A 88 -69.17 -11.83 38.98
C PRO A 88 -69.47 -12.10 40.46
N ILE A 89 -70.63 -11.64 40.92
CA ILE A 89 -71.11 -11.82 42.29
C ILE A 89 -72.52 -12.41 42.21
N ILE A 90 -72.76 -13.50 42.93
CA ILE A 90 -74.11 -14.02 43.21
C ILE A 90 -74.42 -13.73 44.67
N PHE A 91 -75.52 -13.04 44.92
CA PHE A 91 -75.98 -12.82 46.29
C PHE A 91 -76.84 -13.98 46.79
N LEU A 92 -76.62 -14.38 48.04
CA LEU A 92 -77.43 -15.33 48.78
C LEU A 92 -78.30 -14.54 49.77
N THR A 93 -79.62 -14.73 49.77
CA THR A 93 -80.52 -13.96 50.62
C THR A 93 -81.65 -14.82 51.21
N ALA A 94 -82.11 -14.50 52.42
CA ALA A 94 -83.10 -15.30 53.16
C ALA A 94 -84.58 -14.90 52.94
N ASN A 95 -84.88 -13.78 52.25
CA ASN A 95 -86.24 -13.20 52.23
C ASN A 95 -86.80 -13.04 50.81
N GLU A 96 -87.97 -13.64 50.53
CA GLU A 96 -88.66 -13.57 49.22
C GLU A 96 -89.45 -12.26 48.98
N GLN A 97 -89.56 -11.35 49.97
CA GLN A 97 -90.50 -10.23 49.89
C GLN A 97 -89.86 -8.85 50.11
N SER A 98 -89.14 -8.35 49.09
CA SER A 98 -89.19 -6.93 48.70
C SER A 98 -88.51 -6.72 47.34
N LYS A 99 -89.25 -6.19 46.36
CA LYS A 99 -88.68 -5.77 45.05
C LYS A 99 -87.53 -4.78 45.22
N ASP A 100 -87.49 -4.00 46.31
CA ASP A 100 -86.45 -2.98 46.55
C ASP A 100 -85.09 -3.59 46.90
N ALA A 101 -85.04 -4.76 47.53
CA ALA A 101 -83.77 -5.43 47.86
C ALA A 101 -83.08 -6.01 46.62
N VAL A 102 -83.87 -6.58 45.70
CA VAL A 102 -83.39 -7.08 44.40
C VAL A 102 -82.93 -5.91 43.52
N ILE A 103 -83.68 -4.80 43.49
CA ILE A 103 -83.30 -3.58 42.74
C ILE A 103 -82.01 -2.95 43.28
N LYS A 104 -81.87 -2.79 44.61
CA LYS A 104 -80.64 -2.28 45.24
C LYS A 104 -79.42 -3.14 44.94
N GLY A 105 -79.63 -4.44 44.87
CA GLY A 105 -78.55 -5.36 44.60
C GLY A 105 -78.07 -5.34 43.13
N TYR A 106 -78.97 -5.29 42.15
CA TYR A 106 -78.56 -5.08 40.75
C TYR A 106 -77.88 -3.72 40.58
N ALA A 107 -78.37 -2.68 41.28
CA ALA A 107 -77.71 -1.37 41.33
C ALA A 107 -76.32 -1.41 42.01
N SER A 108 -76.06 -2.40 42.87
CA SER A 108 -74.76 -2.65 43.51
C SER A 108 -73.85 -3.58 42.70
N GLY A 109 -74.32 -4.07 41.54
CA GLY A 109 -73.50 -4.73 40.53
C GLY A 109 -73.41 -6.25 40.64
N ALA A 110 -74.34 -6.94 41.31
CA ALA A 110 -74.39 -8.41 41.22
C ALA A 110 -74.98 -8.91 39.91
N VAL A 111 -74.55 -10.10 39.53
CA VAL A 111 -74.94 -10.77 38.29
C VAL A 111 -76.21 -11.60 38.50
N ASP A 112 -76.41 -12.15 39.70
CA ASP A 112 -77.56 -13.02 40.00
C ASP A 112 -77.90 -13.06 41.51
N TYR A 113 -79.08 -13.60 41.84
CA TYR A 113 -79.60 -13.77 43.21
C TYR A 113 -80.09 -15.21 43.45
N LEU A 114 -79.83 -15.74 44.65
CA LEU A 114 -80.37 -17.03 45.10
C LEU A 114 -80.96 -16.91 46.51
N PHE A 115 -82.15 -17.50 46.69
CA PHE A 115 -82.89 -17.47 47.95
C PHE A 115 -82.57 -18.72 48.79
N LYS A 116 -82.31 -18.55 50.10
CA LYS A 116 -82.12 -19.64 51.06
C LYS A 116 -83.49 -20.12 51.60
N PRO A 117 -83.80 -21.44 51.63
CA PRO A 117 -82.96 -22.55 51.16
C PRO A 117 -82.99 -22.67 49.62
N PHE A 118 -81.79 -22.77 49.01
CA PHE A 118 -81.65 -22.89 47.55
C PHE A 118 -81.57 -24.36 47.11
N ASP A 119 -82.07 -24.65 45.91
CA ASP A 119 -81.96 -25.99 45.31
C ASP A 119 -80.52 -26.24 44.81
N PRO A 120 -79.82 -27.29 45.31
CA PRO A 120 -78.51 -27.71 44.81
C PRO A 120 -78.46 -27.91 43.29
N GLN A 121 -79.56 -28.36 42.68
CA GLN A 121 -79.65 -28.59 41.23
C GLN A 121 -79.67 -27.29 40.42
N ILE A 122 -79.95 -26.14 41.05
CA ILE A 122 -79.97 -24.82 40.41
C ILE A 122 -78.67 -24.05 40.64
N LEU A 123 -78.15 -24.09 41.88
CA LEU A 123 -76.93 -23.35 42.25
C LEU A 123 -75.71 -23.83 41.46
N LYS A 124 -75.54 -25.14 41.31
CA LYS A 124 -74.35 -25.73 40.69
C LYS A 124 -74.23 -25.40 39.20
N PRO A 125 -75.27 -25.56 38.34
CA PRO A 125 -75.19 -25.12 36.95
C PRO A 125 -74.97 -23.61 36.78
N LYS A 126 -75.53 -22.78 37.66
CA LYS A 126 -75.34 -21.32 37.61
C LYS A 126 -73.89 -20.92 37.90
N VAL A 127 -73.29 -21.49 38.95
CA VAL A 127 -71.87 -21.30 39.29
C VAL A 127 -71.00 -21.72 38.11
N GLN A 128 -71.28 -22.88 37.51
CA GLN A 128 -70.54 -23.38 36.36
C GLN A 128 -70.61 -22.42 35.16
N ALA A 129 -71.81 -21.96 34.79
CA ALA A 129 -72.00 -21.07 33.65
C ALA A 129 -71.24 -19.74 33.81
N LEU A 130 -71.27 -19.14 35.01
CA LEU A 130 -70.56 -17.88 35.27
C LEU A 130 -69.04 -18.05 35.29
N LEU A 131 -68.53 -19.15 35.85
CA LEU A 131 -67.11 -19.46 35.82
C LEU A 131 -66.60 -19.67 34.38
N GLU A 132 -67.36 -20.40 33.55
CA GLU A 132 -67.04 -20.60 32.13
C GLU A 132 -67.04 -19.28 31.35
N GLN A 133 -68.05 -18.43 31.58
CA GLN A 133 -68.11 -17.10 30.98
C GLN A 133 -66.89 -16.24 31.36
N GLN A 134 -66.45 -16.29 32.63
CA GLN A 134 -65.30 -15.53 33.10
C GLN A 134 -63.97 -16.04 32.50
N ARG A 135 -63.83 -17.36 32.32
CA ARG A 135 -62.69 -17.95 31.61
C ARG A 135 -62.60 -17.48 30.17
N ASN A 136 -63.70 -17.56 29.43
CA ASN A 136 -63.76 -17.14 28.03
C ASN A 136 -63.40 -15.65 27.88
N ARG A 137 -63.89 -14.81 28.79
CA ARG A 137 -63.56 -13.38 28.80
C ARG A 137 -62.06 -13.12 29.01
N ARG A 138 -61.43 -13.76 30.00
CA ARG A 138 -59.99 -13.62 30.26
C ARG A 138 -59.15 -14.13 29.09
N ALA A 139 -59.55 -15.24 28.46
CA ALA A 139 -58.87 -15.78 27.29
C ALA A 139 -58.90 -14.81 26.11
N LEU A 140 -60.05 -14.20 25.83
CA LEU A 140 -60.18 -13.17 24.77
C LEU A 140 -59.30 -11.94 25.04
N GLN A 141 -59.25 -11.46 26.27
CA GLN A 141 -58.39 -10.32 26.64
C GLN A 141 -56.91 -10.63 26.45
N ARG A 142 -56.46 -11.82 26.84
CA ARG A 142 -55.07 -12.26 26.63
C ARG A 142 -54.73 -12.33 25.14
N LEU A 143 -55.58 -12.97 24.34
CA LEU A 143 -55.36 -13.10 22.90
C LEU A 143 -55.32 -11.72 22.20
N SER A 144 -56.19 -10.79 22.60
CA SER A 144 -56.18 -9.43 22.08
C SER A 144 -54.86 -8.71 22.40
N HIS A 145 -54.39 -8.85 23.64
CA HIS A 145 -53.13 -8.25 24.07
C HIS A 145 -51.92 -8.86 23.36
N ASP A 146 -51.90 -10.19 23.20
CA ASP A 146 -50.84 -10.89 22.48
C ASP A 146 -50.80 -10.47 21.00
N LEU A 147 -51.97 -10.29 20.37
CA LEU A 147 -52.08 -9.80 19.00
C LEU A 147 -51.57 -8.36 18.86
N GLU A 148 -51.92 -7.47 19.80
CA GLU A 148 -51.42 -6.09 19.83
C GLU A 148 -49.90 -6.05 19.98
N ASN A 149 -49.35 -6.85 20.90
CA ASN A 149 -47.91 -6.96 21.10
C ASN A 149 -47.19 -7.49 19.85
N ALA A 150 -47.73 -8.53 19.21
CA ALA A 150 -47.16 -9.08 17.98
C ALA A 150 -47.21 -8.06 16.81
N ARG A 151 -48.31 -7.29 16.70
CA ARG A 151 -48.43 -6.20 15.71
C ARG A 151 -47.41 -5.09 15.96
N ALA A 152 -47.28 -4.64 17.20
CA ALA A 152 -46.32 -3.60 17.57
C ALA A 152 -44.87 -4.05 17.32
N PHE A 153 -44.55 -5.30 17.66
CA PHE A 153 -43.23 -5.88 17.38
C PHE A 153 -42.92 -5.90 15.87
N ASN A 154 -43.83 -6.40 15.05
CA ASN A 154 -43.65 -6.45 13.59
C ASN A 154 -43.50 -5.04 12.98
N ALA A 155 -44.30 -4.06 13.42
CA ALA A 155 -44.17 -2.67 12.97
C ALA A 155 -42.79 -2.09 13.31
N SER A 156 -42.31 -2.31 14.53
CA SER A 156 -40.98 -1.87 14.98
C SER A 156 -39.84 -2.49 14.17
N VAL A 157 -39.94 -3.77 13.80
CA VAL A 157 -38.96 -4.45 12.93
C VAL A 157 -38.92 -3.80 11.54
N LEU A 158 -40.08 -3.48 10.95
CA LEU A 158 -40.16 -2.86 9.63
C LEU A 158 -39.69 -1.40 9.63
N GLU A 159 -39.94 -0.65 10.72
CA GLU A 159 -39.48 0.73 10.88
C GLU A 159 -37.96 0.84 11.01
N ASN A 160 -37.32 -0.12 11.68
CA ASN A 160 -35.87 -0.14 11.90
C ASN A 160 -35.09 -0.92 10.83
N ALA A 161 -35.77 -1.49 9.83
CA ALA A 161 -35.10 -2.15 8.72
C ALA A 161 -34.23 -1.15 7.93
N ALA A 162 -33.01 -1.55 7.59
CA ALA A 162 -32.11 -0.74 6.77
C ALA A 162 -32.51 -0.79 5.28
N GLU A 163 -33.10 -1.89 4.83
CA GLU A 163 -33.57 -2.09 3.47
C GLU A 163 -34.91 -1.39 3.23
N GLY A 164 -35.09 -0.84 2.03
CA GLY A 164 -36.38 -0.32 1.58
C GLY A 164 -37.34 -1.46 1.32
N ILE A 165 -38.48 -1.48 2.00
CA ILE A 165 -39.49 -2.53 1.89
C ILE A 165 -40.78 -1.91 1.37
N LEU A 166 -41.30 -2.48 0.28
CA LEU A 166 -42.61 -2.17 -0.29
C LEU A 166 -43.47 -3.44 -0.30
N VAL A 167 -44.78 -3.29 -0.07
CA VAL A 167 -45.77 -4.32 -0.42
C VAL A 167 -46.56 -3.82 -1.60
N VAL A 168 -46.66 -4.62 -2.64
CA VAL A 168 -47.29 -4.24 -3.91
C VAL A 168 -48.39 -5.25 -4.22
N ASP A 169 -49.57 -4.75 -4.60
CA ASP A 169 -50.69 -5.63 -4.95
C ASP A 169 -50.56 -6.24 -6.36
N GLU A 170 -51.52 -7.09 -6.74
CA GLU A 170 -51.56 -7.74 -8.05
C GLU A 170 -51.55 -6.75 -9.24
N GLY A 171 -52.00 -5.51 -9.03
CA GLY A 171 -52.03 -4.44 -10.03
C GLY A 171 -50.74 -3.60 -10.09
N GLY A 172 -49.74 -3.89 -9.25
CA GLY A 172 -48.49 -3.12 -9.21
C GLY A 172 -48.59 -1.85 -8.36
N ILE A 173 -49.64 -1.72 -7.54
CA ILE A 173 -49.87 -0.56 -6.67
C ILE A 173 -49.28 -0.81 -5.30
N VAL A 174 -48.52 0.16 -4.79
CA VAL A 174 -47.91 0.09 -3.46
C VAL A 174 -48.99 0.21 -2.38
N ARG A 175 -49.04 -0.79 -1.49
CA ARG A 175 -49.96 -0.87 -0.34
C ARG A 175 -49.30 -0.55 0.98
N PHE A 176 -47.99 -0.67 1.06
CA PHE A 176 -47.22 -0.39 2.25
C PHE A 176 -45.80 0.03 1.83
N ALA A 177 -45.25 1.01 2.53
CA ALA A 177 -43.87 1.45 2.37
C ALA A 177 -43.25 1.73 3.74
N ASN A 178 -42.07 1.18 4.00
CA ASN A 178 -41.35 1.44 5.24
C ASN A 178 -40.55 2.78 5.20
N PRO A 179 -40.05 3.28 6.35
CA PRO A 179 -39.26 4.52 6.38
C PRO A 179 -37.96 4.46 5.58
N ALA A 180 -37.36 3.28 5.40
CA ALA A 180 -36.14 3.14 4.60
C ALA A 180 -36.38 3.41 3.11
N ILE A 181 -37.48 2.91 2.52
CA ILE A 181 -37.79 3.20 1.11
C ILE A 181 -38.18 4.66 0.90
N SER A 182 -38.83 5.27 1.89
CA SER A 182 -39.13 6.71 1.90
C SER A 182 -37.86 7.56 1.80
N ARG A 183 -36.81 7.22 2.55
CA ARG A 183 -35.49 7.87 2.46
C ARG A 183 -34.78 7.58 1.13
N LEU A 184 -34.89 6.36 0.62
CA LEU A 184 -34.21 5.96 -0.62
C LEU A 184 -34.80 6.63 -1.87
N LEU A 185 -36.13 6.80 -1.90
CA LEU A 185 -36.84 7.47 -3.01
C LEU A 185 -37.00 8.99 -2.84
N ASP A 186 -36.58 9.52 -1.68
CA ASP A 186 -36.81 10.90 -1.23
C ASP A 186 -38.29 11.31 -1.37
N ALA A 187 -39.17 10.45 -0.86
CA ALA A 187 -40.62 10.54 -1.02
C ALA A 187 -41.34 10.20 0.28
N PRO A 188 -42.34 10.99 0.72
CA PRO A 188 -43.11 10.64 1.91
C PRO A 188 -43.92 9.36 1.68
N VAL A 189 -44.04 8.52 2.73
CA VAL A 189 -44.79 7.24 2.67
C VAL A 189 -46.21 7.42 2.12
N SER A 190 -46.86 8.54 2.42
CA SER A 190 -48.21 8.86 1.93
C SER A 190 -48.31 9.07 0.41
N GLU A 191 -47.23 9.43 -0.26
CA GLU A 191 -47.17 9.54 -1.74
C GLU A 191 -46.76 8.22 -2.39
N LEU A 192 -45.96 7.42 -1.67
CA LEU A 192 -45.59 6.08 -2.12
C LEU A 192 -46.81 5.15 -2.07
N GLU A 193 -47.58 5.14 -0.99
CA GLU A 193 -48.79 4.33 -0.88
C GLU A 193 -49.87 4.80 -1.86
N GLY A 194 -50.32 3.90 -2.72
CA GLY A 194 -51.29 4.18 -3.79
C GLY A 194 -50.66 4.53 -5.15
N SER A 195 -49.35 4.72 -5.23
CA SER A 195 -48.63 4.92 -6.49
C SER A 195 -48.22 3.59 -7.14
N ALA A 196 -47.91 3.61 -8.44
CA ALA A 196 -47.47 2.41 -9.15
C ALA A 196 -45.96 2.20 -8.97
N LEU A 197 -45.52 0.97 -8.69
CA LEU A 197 -44.09 0.65 -8.55
C LEU A 197 -43.26 1.08 -9.78
N LEU A 198 -43.86 0.97 -10.98
CA LEU A 198 -43.22 1.32 -12.25
C LEU A 198 -42.89 2.81 -12.39
N ASP A 199 -43.55 3.71 -11.64
CA ASP A 199 -43.28 5.15 -11.72
C ASP A 199 -41.86 5.50 -11.22
N TYR A 200 -41.35 4.67 -10.30
CA TYR A 200 -40.02 4.80 -9.70
C TYR A 200 -38.99 3.87 -10.36
N LEU A 201 -39.40 2.77 -11.01
CA LEU A 201 -38.48 1.83 -11.66
C LEU A 201 -38.07 2.31 -13.06
N GLN A 202 -36.84 2.82 -13.19
CA GLN A 202 -36.32 3.29 -14.46
C GLN A 202 -35.61 2.18 -15.27
N LYS A 203 -34.89 1.30 -14.57
CA LYS A 203 -34.25 0.11 -15.17
C LYS A 203 -34.57 -1.13 -14.32
N PRO A 204 -35.06 -2.23 -14.94
CA PRO A 204 -35.44 -2.34 -16.35
C PRO A 204 -36.62 -1.42 -16.68
N HIS A 205 -36.62 -0.83 -17.88
CA HIS A 205 -37.74 -0.02 -18.34
C HIS A 205 -38.86 -0.94 -18.79
N VAL A 206 -40.00 -0.90 -18.09
CA VAL A 206 -41.17 -1.70 -18.41
C VAL A 206 -42.38 -0.78 -18.58
N PRO A 207 -43.03 -0.75 -19.75
CA PRO A 207 -44.13 0.17 -20.03
C PRO A 207 -45.45 -0.25 -19.37
N GLN A 208 -45.68 -1.55 -19.13
CA GLN A 208 -46.88 -2.06 -18.47
C GLN A 208 -46.54 -3.11 -17.42
N TRP A 209 -47.25 -3.06 -16.29
CA TRP A 209 -47.05 -3.97 -15.17
C TRP A 209 -47.24 -5.44 -15.55
N ALA A 210 -48.27 -5.75 -16.35
CA ALA A 210 -48.58 -7.11 -16.80
C ALA A 210 -47.49 -7.74 -17.67
N GLU A 211 -46.61 -6.92 -18.27
CA GLU A 211 -45.50 -7.38 -19.11
C GLU A 211 -44.18 -7.48 -18.33
N SER A 212 -44.18 -7.09 -17.05
CA SER A 212 -42.98 -7.14 -16.22
C SER A 212 -42.62 -8.57 -15.81
N GLU A 213 -41.32 -8.87 -15.74
CA GLU A 213 -40.84 -10.12 -15.13
C GLU A 213 -41.27 -10.24 -13.66
N LEU A 214 -41.46 -9.10 -12.98
CA LEU A 214 -41.98 -9.01 -11.62
C LEU A 214 -43.38 -9.65 -11.52
N TYR A 215 -44.29 -9.26 -12.42
CA TYR A 215 -45.64 -9.81 -12.49
C TYR A 215 -45.63 -11.29 -12.91
N ALA A 216 -44.79 -11.65 -13.89
CA ALA A 216 -44.66 -13.05 -14.32
C ALA A 216 -44.19 -13.98 -13.19
N CYS A 217 -43.21 -13.55 -12.37
CA CYS A 217 -42.75 -14.29 -11.20
C CYS A 217 -43.81 -14.37 -10.09
N TYR A 218 -44.57 -13.28 -9.87
CA TYR A 218 -45.72 -13.30 -8.97
C TYR A 218 -46.76 -14.36 -9.37
N CYS A 219 -47.14 -14.42 -10.64
CA CYS A 219 -48.08 -15.44 -11.14
C CYS A 219 -47.56 -16.88 -10.98
N LYS A 220 -46.24 -17.08 -11.02
CA LYS A 220 -45.60 -18.39 -10.83
C LYS A 220 -45.36 -18.75 -9.36
N GLY A 221 -45.47 -17.80 -8.44
CA GLY A 221 -45.10 -18.01 -7.04
C GLY A 221 -43.58 -18.04 -6.79
N GLU A 222 -42.78 -17.45 -7.69
CA GLU A 222 -41.31 -17.51 -7.65
C GLU A 222 -40.70 -16.20 -7.13
N THR A 223 -39.51 -16.29 -6.54
CA THR A 223 -38.73 -15.11 -6.14
C THR A 223 -37.95 -14.57 -7.34
N TYR A 224 -38.06 -13.28 -7.60
CA TYR A 224 -37.32 -12.57 -8.63
C TYR A 224 -36.22 -11.71 -8.01
N ARG A 225 -35.01 -11.70 -8.57
CA ARG A 225 -33.88 -10.91 -8.05
C ARG A 225 -33.15 -10.23 -9.19
N LEU A 226 -32.89 -8.94 -9.02
CA LEU A 226 -32.17 -8.11 -9.99
C LEU A 226 -31.13 -7.27 -9.25
N HIS A 227 -29.85 -7.49 -9.56
CA HIS A 227 -28.74 -6.84 -8.86
C HIS A 227 -28.38 -5.44 -9.39
N ASP A 228 -28.93 -5.05 -10.54
CA ASP A 228 -28.63 -3.78 -11.21
C ASP A 228 -29.91 -3.06 -11.66
N ALA A 229 -30.78 -2.75 -10.68
CA ALA A 229 -31.95 -1.91 -10.93
C ALA A 229 -31.58 -0.44 -10.75
N THR A 230 -32.26 0.42 -11.49
CA THR A 230 -32.17 1.87 -11.28
C THR A 230 -33.55 2.39 -10.91
N LEU A 231 -33.62 3.01 -9.74
CA LEU A 231 -34.78 3.76 -9.30
C LEU A 231 -34.59 5.24 -9.62
N ARG A 232 -35.69 5.92 -9.85
CA ARG A 232 -35.76 7.37 -9.97
C ARG A 232 -36.50 7.92 -8.76
N THR A 233 -35.80 8.74 -7.99
CA THR A 233 -36.37 9.51 -6.87
C THR A 233 -37.37 10.55 -7.38
N LEU A 234 -38.24 11.06 -6.51
CA LEU A 234 -39.15 12.19 -6.84
C LEU A 234 -38.41 13.42 -7.43
N PRO A 235 -37.29 13.89 -6.87
CA PRO A 235 -36.51 14.99 -7.46
C PRO A 235 -35.79 14.62 -8.78
N GLY A 236 -35.90 13.37 -9.24
CA GLY A 236 -35.36 12.92 -10.53
C GLY A 236 -33.93 12.38 -10.48
N GLN A 237 -33.33 12.26 -9.30
CA GLN A 237 -32.04 11.61 -9.12
C GLN A 237 -32.15 10.10 -9.31
N GLN A 238 -31.15 9.50 -9.94
CA GLN A 238 -31.05 8.05 -10.16
C GLN A 238 -30.33 7.39 -8.99
N VAL A 239 -30.91 6.31 -8.46
CA VAL A 239 -30.34 5.50 -7.38
C VAL A 239 -30.20 4.07 -7.87
N SER A 240 -28.99 3.52 -7.70
CA SER A 240 -28.69 2.14 -8.08
C SER A 240 -29.06 1.21 -6.94
N VAL A 241 -29.89 0.20 -7.20
CA VAL A 241 -30.38 -0.72 -6.16
C VAL A 241 -30.30 -2.18 -6.59
N ALA A 242 -30.15 -3.05 -5.59
CA ALA A 242 -30.50 -4.45 -5.74
C ALA A 242 -31.97 -4.64 -5.33
N LEU A 243 -32.75 -5.26 -6.21
CA LEU A 243 -34.18 -5.47 -6.08
C LEU A 243 -34.47 -6.96 -5.93
N SER A 244 -35.27 -7.32 -4.93
CA SER A 244 -35.76 -8.70 -4.73
C SER A 244 -37.26 -8.68 -4.48
N CYS A 245 -38.00 -9.50 -5.22
CA CYS A 245 -39.45 -9.62 -5.11
C CYS A 245 -39.84 -11.03 -4.73
N ALA A 246 -40.66 -11.17 -3.70
CA ALA A 246 -41.21 -12.44 -3.26
C ALA A 246 -42.73 -12.34 -3.07
N PRO A 247 -43.51 -13.27 -3.63
CA PRO A 247 -44.96 -13.28 -3.45
C PRO A 247 -45.32 -13.60 -1.99
N LEU A 248 -46.34 -12.92 -1.46
CA LEU A 248 -46.94 -13.22 -0.17
C LEU A 248 -47.95 -14.37 -0.28
N PRO A 249 -48.35 -15.01 0.84
CA PRO A 249 -49.36 -16.07 0.82
C PRO A 249 -50.63 -15.66 0.05
N SER A 250 -51.21 -16.61 -0.70
CA SER A 250 -52.29 -16.35 -1.67
C SER A 250 -53.50 -15.56 -1.15
N GLU A 251 -53.79 -15.61 0.15
CA GLU A 251 -54.86 -14.83 0.79
C GLU A 251 -54.62 -13.32 0.73
N GLN A 252 -53.36 -12.86 0.64
CA GLN A 252 -52.99 -11.45 0.65
C GLN A 252 -52.94 -10.81 -0.74
N LYS A 253 -52.88 -11.61 -1.83
CA LYS A 253 -52.81 -11.15 -3.23
C LYS A 253 -51.80 -10.01 -3.47
N ALA A 254 -50.62 -10.14 -2.89
CA ALA A 254 -49.59 -9.11 -2.91
C ALA A 254 -48.18 -9.74 -2.97
N MET A 255 -47.17 -8.92 -3.20
CA MET A 255 -45.76 -9.29 -3.11
C MET A 255 -44.99 -8.30 -2.25
N VAL A 256 -43.94 -8.78 -1.59
CA VAL A 256 -42.93 -7.95 -0.95
C VAL A 256 -41.83 -7.66 -1.95
N VAL A 257 -41.46 -6.39 -2.05
CA VAL A 257 -40.32 -5.90 -2.82
C VAL A 257 -39.32 -5.31 -1.83
N THR A 258 -38.12 -5.88 -1.77
CA THR A 258 -37.01 -5.35 -0.99
C THR A 258 -35.98 -4.69 -1.90
N LEU A 259 -35.49 -3.53 -1.47
CA LEU A 259 -34.63 -2.62 -2.22
C LEU A 259 -33.44 -2.25 -1.35
N LEU A 260 -32.25 -2.64 -1.79
CA LEU A 260 -30.98 -2.33 -1.13
C LEU A 260 -30.22 -1.29 -1.95
N ASP A 261 -29.84 -0.18 -1.32
CA ASP A 261 -29.01 0.84 -1.95
C ASP A 261 -27.59 0.32 -2.22
N MET A 262 -27.17 0.37 -3.49
CA MET A 262 -25.85 -0.08 -3.94
C MET A 262 -24.88 1.10 -4.15
N SER A 263 -25.26 2.33 -3.82
CA SER A 263 -24.48 3.53 -4.09
C SER A 263 -23.13 3.55 -3.37
N GLU A 264 -23.10 3.29 -2.05
CA GLU A 264 -21.84 3.24 -1.29
C GLU A 264 -20.94 2.10 -1.75
N VAL A 265 -21.52 0.92 -2.02
CA VAL A 265 -20.77 -0.25 -2.51
C VAL A 265 -20.15 0.04 -3.87
N ARG A 266 -20.89 0.65 -4.80
CA ARG A 266 -20.37 1.05 -6.12
C ARG A 266 -19.30 2.11 -6.02
N HIS A 267 -19.49 3.13 -5.18
CA HIS A 267 -18.49 4.16 -4.96
C HIS A 267 -17.20 3.59 -4.39
N LEU A 268 -17.28 2.72 -3.39
CA LEU A 268 -16.12 2.04 -2.80
C LEU A 268 -15.44 1.13 -3.82
N HIS A 269 -16.21 0.42 -4.64
CA HIS A 269 -15.67 -0.41 -5.72
C HIS A 269 -14.92 0.43 -6.77
N GLN A 270 -15.48 1.56 -7.20
CA GLN A 270 -14.82 2.50 -8.11
C GLN A 270 -13.54 3.10 -7.50
N GLN A 271 -13.56 3.43 -6.20
CA GLN A 271 -12.36 3.88 -5.49
C GLN A 271 -11.28 2.79 -5.42
N LEU A 272 -11.67 1.54 -5.16
CA LEU A 272 -10.76 0.40 -5.15
C LEU A 272 -10.18 0.13 -6.55
N GLU A 273 -10.99 0.22 -7.60
CA GLU A 273 -10.52 0.10 -8.99
C GLU A 273 -9.51 1.22 -9.31
N TYR A 274 -9.81 2.46 -8.95
CA TYR A 274 -8.90 3.60 -9.15
C TYR A 274 -7.58 3.42 -8.38
N GLN A 275 -7.64 3.00 -7.12
CA GLN A 275 -6.44 2.71 -6.31
C GLN A 275 -5.65 1.50 -6.82
N ALA A 276 -6.32 0.52 -7.44
CA ALA A 276 -5.65 -0.66 -7.98
C ALA A 276 -4.77 -0.33 -9.20
N VAL A 277 -5.04 0.76 -9.92
CA VAL A 277 -4.36 1.12 -11.18
C VAL A 277 -3.56 2.43 -11.12
N THR A 278 -3.65 3.20 -10.04
CA THR A 278 -2.90 4.45 -9.87
C THR A 278 -1.87 4.38 -8.73
N ASP A 279 -0.83 5.21 -8.81
CA ASP A 279 0.14 5.45 -7.74
C ASP A 279 -0.45 6.48 -6.76
N PRO A 280 -0.62 6.14 -5.47
CA PRO A 280 -1.30 7.01 -4.51
C PRO A 280 -0.53 8.30 -4.20
N LEU A 281 0.78 8.33 -4.46
CA LEU A 281 1.61 9.50 -4.19
C LEU A 281 1.49 10.56 -5.30
N THR A 282 1.61 10.14 -6.56
CA THR A 282 1.70 11.03 -7.73
C THR A 282 0.39 11.17 -8.51
N GLY A 283 -0.55 10.24 -8.30
CA GLY A 283 -1.80 10.14 -9.05
C GLY A 283 -1.62 9.71 -10.51
N LEU A 284 -0.40 9.34 -10.93
CA LEU A 284 -0.14 8.70 -12.22
C LEU A 284 -0.60 7.24 -12.21
N LEU A 285 -0.60 6.57 -13.36
CA LEU A 285 -0.81 5.12 -13.37
C LEU A 285 0.32 4.43 -12.59
N ASN A 286 -0.04 3.39 -11.85
CA ASN A 286 0.95 2.46 -11.30
C ASN A 286 1.34 1.44 -12.38
N ARG A 287 2.31 0.58 -12.07
CA ARG A 287 2.78 -0.47 -12.99
C ARG A 287 1.63 -1.31 -13.59
N ARG A 288 0.65 -1.71 -12.78
CA ARG A 288 -0.49 -2.52 -13.26
C ARG A 288 -1.38 -1.72 -14.22
N GLY A 289 -1.72 -0.49 -13.85
CA GLY A 289 -2.54 0.38 -14.68
C GLY A 289 -1.88 0.73 -16.02
N PHE A 290 -0.57 0.97 -16.00
CA PHE A 290 0.21 1.20 -17.21
C PHE A 290 0.17 0.01 -18.15
N TYR A 291 0.47 -1.19 -17.63
CA TYR A 291 0.46 -2.42 -18.44
C TYR A 291 -0.90 -2.65 -19.12
N GLN A 292 -1.99 -2.58 -18.35
CA GLN A 292 -3.34 -2.77 -18.87
C GLN A 292 -3.70 -1.74 -19.95
N THR A 293 -3.35 -0.47 -19.73
CA THR A 293 -3.66 0.61 -20.67
C THR A 293 -2.84 0.49 -21.94
N VAL A 294 -1.53 0.25 -21.83
CA VAL A 294 -0.62 0.20 -22.98
C VAL A 294 -0.84 -1.06 -23.82
N GLU A 295 -1.09 -2.23 -23.22
CA GLU A 295 -1.44 -3.43 -23.98
C GLU A 295 -2.68 -3.21 -24.86
N SER A 296 -3.69 -2.50 -24.32
CA SER A 296 -4.89 -2.16 -25.09
C SER A 296 -4.60 -1.21 -26.26
N VAL A 297 -3.62 -0.30 -26.12
CA VAL A 297 -3.19 0.62 -27.18
C VAL A 297 -2.37 -0.11 -28.24
N LEU A 298 -1.43 -0.97 -27.83
CA LEU A 298 -0.61 -1.77 -28.75
C LEU A 298 -1.48 -2.66 -29.64
N LEU A 299 -2.51 -3.31 -29.08
CA LEU A 299 -3.48 -4.12 -29.84
C LEU A 299 -4.28 -3.31 -30.87
N ARG A 300 -4.50 -2.01 -30.63
CA ARG A 300 -5.22 -1.11 -31.55
C ARG A 300 -4.31 -0.49 -32.61
N SER A 301 -3.02 -0.38 -32.31
CA SER A 301 -2.04 0.35 -33.11
C SER A 301 -1.52 -0.40 -34.33
N GLU A 302 -1.84 -1.69 -34.51
CA GLU A 302 -1.50 -2.45 -35.74
C GLU A 302 -2.11 -1.86 -37.04
N ARG A 303 -2.94 -0.81 -36.93
CA ARG A 303 -3.66 -0.17 -38.05
C ARG A 303 -3.43 1.35 -38.16
N SER A 304 -2.51 1.94 -37.40
CA SER A 304 -2.22 3.38 -37.37
C SER A 304 -0.88 3.68 -38.05
N ASP A 305 -0.79 4.77 -38.84
CA ASP A 305 0.45 5.27 -39.46
C ASP A 305 1.37 6.01 -38.46
N LYS A 306 0.96 6.11 -37.18
CA LYS A 306 1.73 6.80 -36.13
C LYS A 306 2.67 5.83 -35.40
N SER A 307 3.83 6.34 -35.00
CA SER A 307 4.80 5.60 -34.19
C SER A 307 4.47 5.71 -32.70
N LEU A 308 4.41 4.56 -32.03
CA LEU A 308 4.33 4.50 -30.58
C LEU A 308 5.74 4.53 -29.99
N VAL A 309 5.99 5.49 -29.09
CA VAL A 309 7.30 5.68 -28.46
C VAL A 309 7.15 5.60 -26.95
N LEU A 310 7.94 4.72 -26.33
CA LEU A 310 8.05 4.58 -24.89
C LEU A 310 9.27 5.35 -24.38
N LEU A 311 9.03 6.23 -23.41
CA LEU A 311 10.07 6.87 -22.61
C LEU A 311 10.15 6.16 -21.26
N TYR A 312 11.37 5.82 -20.84
CA TYR A 312 11.67 5.34 -19.50
C TYR A 312 12.62 6.33 -18.83
N LEU A 313 12.20 6.90 -17.71
CA LEU A 313 12.88 8.00 -17.03
C LEU A 313 13.27 7.57 -15.63
N ASP A 314 14.47 7.94 -15.22
CA ASP A 314 14.96 7.77 -13.85
C ASP A 314 15.60 9.07 -13.36
N LEU A 315 15.39 9.38 -12.08
CA LEU A 315 15.85 10.61 -11.45
C LEU A 315 17.28 10.49 -10.90
N ASP A 316 18.20 11.20 -11.54
CA ASP A 316 19.60 11.23 -11.12
C ASP A 316 19.75 11.95 -9.78
N GLY A 317 20.34 11.24 -8.81
CA GLY A 317 20.65 11.80 -7.49
C GLY A 317 19.49 11.78 -6.50
N PHE A 318 18.33 11.20 -6.83
CA PHE A 318 17.18 11.11 -5.93
C PHE A 318 17.51 10.45 -4.59
N LYS A 319 18.35 9.41 -4.60
CA LYS A 319 18.82 8.77 -3.36
C LYS A 319 19.55 9.74 -2.42
N ARG A 320 20.37 10.66 -2.96
CA ARG A 320 21.05 11.68 -2.14
C ARG A 320 20.04 12.63 -1.49
N VAL A 321 18.93 12.93 -2.17
CA VAL A 321 17.85 13.75 -1.62
C VAL A 321 17.21 13.05 -0.43
N ASN A 322 16.85 11.77 -0.57
CA ASN A 322 16.31 10.98 0.55
C ASN A 322 17.29 10.87 1.71
N ASP A 323 18.57 10.60 1.43
CA ASP A 323 19.59 10.40 2.45
C ASP A 323 19.93 11.71 3.20
N SER A 324 19.80 12.88 2.52
CA SER A 324 20.17 14.19 3.09
C SER A 324 19.00 14.95 3.70
N LEU A 325 17.80 14.84 3.12
CA LEU A 325 16.62 15.65 3.48
C LEU A 325 15.44 14.81 4.01
N GLY A 326 15.55 13.48 3.99
CA GLY A 326 14.51 12.56 4.44
C GLY A 326 13.47 12.21 3.38
N HIS A 327 12.66 11.19 3.67
CA HIS A 327 11.68 10.64 2.74
C HIS A 327 10.54 11.61 2.40
N ASP A 328 10.11 12.47 3.33
CA ASP A 328 9.06 13.45 3.06
C ASP A 328 9.48 14.48 1.98
N ALA A 329 10.77 14.84 1.95
CA ALA A 329 11.33 15.68 0.90
C ALA A 329 11.36 14.94 -0.45
N GLY A 330 11.76 13.67 -0.45
CA GLY A 330 11.69 12.80 -1.63
C GLY A 330 10.27 12.68 -2.19
N ASP A 331 9.27 12.52 -1.34
CA ASP A 331 7.86 12.44 -1.75
C ASP A 331 7.38 13.73 -2.43
N ARG A 332 7.84 14.90 -1.96
CA ARG A 332 7.54 16.18 -2.61
C ARG A 332 8.23 16.31 -3.98
N VAL A 333 9.48 15.85 -4.10
CA VAL A 333 10.17 15.78 -5.40
C VAL A 333 9.40 14.92 -6.37
N LEU A 334 8.98 13.72 -5.95
CA LEU A 334 8.24 12.79 -6.83
C LEU A 334 6.91 13.38 -7.31
N ARG A 335 6.17 14.05 -6.42
CA ARG A 335 4.95 14.80 -6.83
C ARG A 335 5.28 15.89 -7.84
N TRP A 336 6.32 16.68 -7.58
CA TRP A 336 6.73 17.75 -8.49
C TRP A 336 7.13 17.24 -9.87
N VAL A 337 7.93 16.16 -9.94
CA VAL A 337 8.31 15.50 -11.20
C VAL A 337 7.07 15.04 -11.96
N SER A 338 6.09 14.45 -11.27
CA SER A 338 4.85 14.02 -11.91
C SER A 338 4.07 15.18 -12.54
N GLU A 339 4.05 16.35 -11.89
CA GLU A 339 3.43 17.56 -12.42
C GLU A 339 4.21 18.13 -13.61
N GLN A 340 5.55 18.08 -13.60
CA GLN A 340 6.35 18.48 -14.76
C GLN A 340 6.10 17.57 -15.97
N MET A 341 5.98 16.27 -15.75
CA MET A 341 5.63 15.33 -16.82
C MET A 341 4.25 15.60 -17.39
N LYS A 342 3.23 15.77 -16.54
CA LYS A 342 1.86 16.14 -16.97
C LYS A 342 1.82 17.46 -17.75
N ALA A 343 2.63 18.44 -17.37
CA ALA A 343 2.69 19.74 -18.04
C ALA A 343 3.47 19.71 -19.38
N CYS A 344 4.41 18.78 -19.53
CA CYS A 344 5.19 18.61 -20.75
C CYS A 344 4.46 17.80 -21.82
N LEU A 345 3.61 16.86 -21.40
CA LEU A 345 2.95 15.88 -22.24
C LEU A 345 1.47 16.20 -22.45
N ARG A 346 0.87 15.57 -23.45
CA ARG A 346 -0.52 15.81 -23.85
C ARG A 346 -1.49 14.99 -23.00
N SER A 347 -2.75 15.40 -22.95
CA SER A 347 -3.78 14.73 -22.13
C SER A 347 -4.09 13.29 -22.54
N PHE A 348 -3.68 12.87 -23.73
CA PHE A 348 -3.85 11.51 -24.25
C PHE A 348 -2.56 10.67 -24.19
N ASP A 349 -1.45 11.26 -23.77
CA ASP A 349 -0.21 10.52 -23.50
C ASP A 349 -0.38 9.73 -22.18
N ILE A 350 0.14 8.51 -22.15
CA ILE A 350 -0.04 7.61 -21.01
C ILE A 350 1.15 7.76 -20.08
N LEU A 351 0.89 8.15 -18.83
CA LEU A 351 1.93 8.41 -17.83
C LEU A 351 1.82 7.44 -16.65
N ALA A 352 2.97 6.91 -16.22
CA ALA A 352 3.04 6.03 -15.08
C ALA A 352 4.30 6.23 -14.23
N ARG A 353 4.19 5.84 -12.96
CA ARG A 353 5.32 5.65 -12.06
C ARG A 353 5.49 4.15 -11.81
N MET A 354 6.67 3.62 -12.12
CA MET A 354 6.94 2.18 -12.01
C MET A 354 7.33 1.76 -10.58
N GLY A 355 7.91 2.68 -9.83
CA GLY A 355 8.31 2.50 -8.43
C GLY A 355 9.53 3.36 -8.12
N GLY A 356 9.76 3.70 -6.85
CA GLY A 356 10.92 4.53 -6.47
C GLY A 356 10.95 5.87 -7.23
N ASP A 357 12.04 6.10 -7.95
CA ASP A 357 12.36 7.23 -8.81
C ASP A 357 12.11 6.99 -10.32
N GLU A 358 11.48 5.88 -10.68
CA GLU A 358 11.27 5.48 -12.08
C GLU A 358 9.89 5.91 -12.61
N PHE A 359 9.89 6.60 -13.76
CA PHE A 359 8.71 7.06 -14.46
C PHE A 359 8.71 6.57 -15.91
N THR A 360 7.53 6.40 -16.49
CA THR A 360 7.38 5.99 -17.89
C THR A 360 6.28 6.79 -18.58
N ALA A 361 6.46 7.01 -19.88
CA ALA A 361 5.48 7.67 -20.72
C ALA A 361 5.35 6.93 -22.07
N LEU A 362 4.13 6.64 -22.50
CA LEU A 362 3.86 6.19 -23.86
C LEU A 362 3.26 7.32 -24.67
N LEU A 363 3.90 7.63 -25.80
CA LEU A 363 3.56 8.72 -26.70
C LEU A 363 3.15 8.18 -28.07
N GLU A 364 2.11 8.75 -28.66
CA GLU A 364 1.74 8.51 -30.05
C GLU A 364 2.22 9.69 -30.92
N LEU A 365 3.25 9.45 -31.72
CA LEU A 365 3.98 10.48 -32.48
C LEU A 365 3.89 10.22 -33.98
N GLU A 366 3.95 11.28 -34.79
CA GLU A 366 4.02 11.13 -36.26
C GLU A 366 5.39 10.61 -36.70
N PHE A 367 6.44 11.02 -35.98
CA PHE A 367 7.82 10.66 -36.26
C PHE A 367 8.57 10.37 -34.95
N PRO A 368 9.32 9.26 -34.83
CA PRO A 368 10.06 8.91 -33.61
C PRO A 368 11.08 9.96 -33.14
N GLU A 369 11.60 10.78 -34.05
CA GLU A 369 12.54 11.87 -33.77
C GLU A 369 11.92 12.98 -32.92
N GLN A 370 10.59 13.08 -32.87
CA GLN A 370 9.89 14.02 -31.99
C GLN A 370 10.12 13.69 -30.51
N ALA A 371 10.40 12.41 -30.18
CA ALA A 371 10.65 11.97 -28.81
C ALA A 371 11.93 12.55 -28.21
N ALA A 372 12.94 12.86 -29.04
CA ALA A 372 14.16 13.55 -28.60
C ALA A 372 13.85 14.92 -28.01
N LYS A 373 13.06 15.74 -28.73
CA LYS A 373 12.68 17.09 -28.29
C LYS A 373 11.84 17.07 -27.01
N ILE A 374 10.97 16.06 -26.87
CA ILE A 374 10.16 15.88 -25.66
C ILE A 374 11.06 15.49 -24.48
N SER A 375 12.02 14.58 -24.71
CA SER A 375 12.99 14.15 -23.71
C SER A 375 13.89 15.30 -23.24
N GLU A 376 14.45 16.10 -24.16
CA GLU A 376 15.23 17.29 -23.83
C GLU A 376 14.43 18.26 -22.95
N LYS A 377 13.19 18.57 -23.34
CA LYS A 377 12.31 19.44 -22.57
C LYS A 377 11.99 18.89 -21.19
N LEU A 378 11.81 17.57 -21.05
CA LEU A 378 11.59 16.92 -19.75
C LEU A 378 12.83 17.04 -18.86
N ILE A 379 14.02 16.76 -19.41
CA ILE A 379 15.29 16.88 -18.68
C ILE A 379 15.49 18.32 -18.22
N GLU A 380 15.36 19.30 -19.12
CA GLU A 380 15.51 20.72 -18.79
C GLU A 380 14.58 21.15 -17.66
N ARG A 381 13.31 20.74 -17.70
CA ARG A 381 12.33 21.11 -16.66
C ARG A 381 12.60 20.44 -15.33
N ILE A 382 12.98 19.16 -15.34
CA ILE A 382 13.28 18.40 -14.12
C ILE A 382 14.60 18.89 -13.49
N SER A 383 15.51 19.42 -14.30
CA SER A 383 16.80 19.96 -13.84
C SER A 383 16.76 21.39 -13.29
N ILE A 384 15.59 22.04 -13.26
CA ILE A 384 15.44 23.33 -12.59
C ILE A 384 15.59 23.14 -11.07
N CYS A 385 16.48 23.92 -10.44
CA CYS A 385 16.62 23.93 -8.97
C CYS A 385 15.29 24.24 -8.29
N GLN A 386 14.87 23.36 -7.39
CA GLN A 386 13.66 23.54 -6.59
C GLN A 386 14.04 23.88 -5.15
N GLN A 387 13.38 24.90 -4.58
CA GLN A 387 13.44 25.12 -3.13
C GLN A 387 12.52 24.15 -2.40
N ILE A 388 13.11 23.29 -1.57
CA ILE A 388 12.41 22.40 -0.66
C ILE A 388 12.88 22.71 0.75
N ASP A 389 11.98 23.15 1.62
CA ASP A 389 12.28 23.57 3.00
C ASP A 389 13.39 24.64 3.10
N GLY A 390 13.51 25.51 2.08
CA GLY A 390 14.50 26.58 2.01
C GLY A 390 15.89 26.15 1.50
N LEU A 391 16.05 24.89 1.06
CA LEU A 391 17.27 24.37 0.43
C LEU A 391 17.06 24.21 -1.08
N ASP A 392 18.06 24.61 -1.86
CA ASP A 392 18.06 24.44 -3.31
C ASP A 392 18.46 22.99 -3.66
N VAL A 393 17.53 22.25 -4.25
CA VAL A 393 17.74 20.88 -4.70
C VAL A 393 17.86 20.87 -6.23
N ALA A 394 19.01 20.42 -6.72
CA ALA A 394 19.23 20.15 -8.14
C ALA A 394 19.05 18.65 -8.43
N LEU A 395 18.14 18.30 -9.34
CA LEU A 395 17.92 16.93 -9.81
C LEU A 395 18.35 16.78 -11.27
N GLY A 396 18.77 15.60 -11.66
CA GLY A 396 18.89 15.24 -13.07
C GLY A 396 17.82 14.23 -13.49
N ALA A 397 17.64 14.03 -14.78
CA ALA A 397 16.84 12.95 -15.32
C ALA A 397 17.61 12.26 -16.46
N SER A 398 17.62 10.93 -16.41
CA SER A 398 18.19 10.08 -17.46
C SER A 398 17.05 9.36 -18.16
N ILE A 399 16.99 9.44 -19.50
CA ILE A 399 15.83 8.96 -20.29
C ILE A 399 16.27 7.94 -21.34
N GLY A 400 15.57 6.80 -21.39
CA GLY A 400 15.66 5.82 -22.45
C GLY A 400 14.46 5.86 -23.36
N ILE A 401 14.68 5.77 -24.66
CA ILE A 401 13.64 5.87 -25.69
C ILE A 401 13.59 4.55 -26.47
N ALA A 402 12.43 3.91 -26.51
CA ALA A 402 12.18 2.73 -27.33
C ALA A 402 10.98 2.94 -28.25
N ILE A 403 11.09 2.47 -29.48
CA ILE A 403 10.10 2.68 -30.55
C ILE A 403 9.42 1.36 -30.85
N TYR A 404 8.09 1.33 -30.86
CA TYR A 404 7.32 0.17 -31.29
C TYR A 404 7.00 0.29 -32.79
N PRO A 405 7.13 -0.81 -33.57
CA PRO A 405 7.49 -2.17 -33.15
C PRO A 405 9.00 -2.47 -33.17
N ASP A 406 9.84 -1.54 -33.63
CA ASP A 406 11.27 -1.77 -33.92
C ASP A 406 12.09 -2.28 -32.72
N CYS A 407 11.76 -1.84 -31.52
CA CYS A 407 12.48 -2.18 -30.28
C CYS A 407 11.84 -3.35 -29.51
N GLY A 408 10.70 -3.88 -29.97
CA GLY A 408 10.00 -4.99 -29.32
C GLY A 408 8.57 -5.16 -29.82
N SER A 409 8.14 -6.42 -29.99
CA SER A 409 6.79 -6.76 -30.48
C SER A 409 5.71 -6.79 -29.38
N ASN A 410 6.09 -6.62 -28.12
CA ASN A 410 5.18 -6.57 -26.97
C ASN A 410 5.67 -5.55 -25.93
N LEU A 411 4.80 -5.21 -24.98
CA LEU A 411 5.11 -4.21 -23.95
C LEU A 411 6.36 -4.58 -23.15
N ASP A 412 6.51 -5.84 -22.74
CA ASP A 412 7.68 -6.26 -21.98
C ASP A 412 8.99 -6.09 -22.76
N GLY A 413 8.98 -6.33 -24.07
CA GLY A 413 10.13 -6.09 -24.95
C GLY A 413 10.46 -4.60 -25.03
N LEU A 414 9.43 -3.76 -25.23
CA LEU A 414 9.57 -2.31 -25.32
C LEU A 414 10.07 -1.69 -24.01
N MET A 415 9.52 -2.13 -22.88
CA MET A 415 9.93 -1.75 -21.53
C MET A 415 11.41 -2.07 -21.27
N ARG A 416 11.84 -3.30 -21.60
CA ARG A 416 13.25 -3.70 -21.46
C ARG A 416 14.18 -2.88 -22.35
N ALA A 417 13.78 -2.61 -23.59
CA ALA A 417 14.56 -1.80 -24.51
C ALA A 417 14.74 -0.36 -24.00
N ALA A 418 13.67 0.26 -23.50
CA ALA A 418 13.72 1.61 -22.96
C ALA A 418 14.55 1.68 -21.67
N ASP A 419 14.44 0.68 -20.77
CA ASP A 419 15.26 0.58 -19.57
C ASP A 419 16.76 0.46 -19.88
N ILE A 420 17.14 -0.40 -20.84
CA ILE A 420 18.53 -0.54 -21.30
C ILE A 420 19.06 0.80 -21.85
N ALA A 421 18.26 1.50 -22.65
CA ALA A 421 18.65 2.79 -23.21
C ALA A 421 18.81 3.86 -22.11
N MET A 422 17.91 3.87 -21.11
CA MET A 422 17.97 4.77 -19.95
C MET A 422 19.25 4.52 -19.16
N TYR A 423 19.59 3.26 -18.90
CA TYR A 423 20.82 2.92 -18.18
C TYR A 423 22.07 3.37 -18.94
N GLU A 424 22.13 3.19 -20.26
CA GLU A 424 23.24 3.70 -21.07
C GLU A 424 23.31 5.24 -21.08
N SER A 425 22.18 5.95 -20.98
CA SER A 425 22.15 7.40 -20.79
C SER A 425 22.78 7.84 -19.46
N LYS A 426 22.56 7.07 -18.38
CA LYS A 426 23.23 7.29 -17.08
C LYS A 426 24.74 7.12 -17.19
N ARG A 427 25.20 6.08 -17.90
CA ARG A 427 26.64 5.82 -18.08
C ARG A 427 27.35 6.88 -18.89
N ALA A 428 26.71 7.36 -19.95
CA ALA A 428 27.32 8.32 -20.86
C ALA A 428 27.40 9.75 -20.30
N GLY A 429 27.05 9.98 -19.03
CA GLY A 429 27.15 11.30 -18.38
C GLY A 429 25.94 11.74 -17.55
N ARG A 430 24.86 10.93 -17.46
CA ARG A 430 23.56 11.32 -16.85
C ARG A 430 22.94 12.55 -17.53
N GLN A 431 21.76 12.99 -17.09
CA GLN A 431 21.09 14.21 -17.60
C GLN A 431 20.95 14.25 -19.13
N GLN A 432 20.72 13.11 -19.75
CA GLN A 432 20.59 12.99 -21.19
C GLN A 432 19.59 11.91 -21.56
N TYR A 433 19.25 11.84 -22.84
CA TYR A 433 18.42 10.77 -23.38
C TYR A 433 19.22 9.88 -24.34
N ARG A 434 18.79 8.63 -24.49
CA ARG A 434 19.33 7.68 -25.48
C ARG A 434 18.19 6.91 -26.13
N TYR A 435 18.28 6.76 -27.45
CA TYR A 435 17.49 5.76 -28.16
C TYR A 435 18.07 4.37 -27.94
N TYR A 436 17.20 3.38 -27.84
CA TYR A 436 17.60 1.99 -27.83
C TYR A 436 18.19 1.60 -29.18
N ASP A 437 19.34 0.95 -29.14
CA ASP A 437 20.02 0.33 -30.28
C ASP A 437 20.15 -1.17 -29.98
N HIS A 438 19.93 -2.02 -30.98
CA HIS A 438 20.02 -3.49 -30.86
C HIS A 438 21.40 -3.96 -30.34
N GLU A 439 22.48 -3.20 -30.58
CA GLU A 439 23.79 -3.51 -30.00
C GLU A 439 23.83 -3.33 -28.47
N MET A 440 22.97 -2.49 -27.89
CA MET A 440 22.96 -2.21 -26.44
C MET A 440 22.51 -3.42 -25.62
N ASN A 441 21.61 -4.24 -26.15
CA ASN A 441 21.15 -5.46 -25.46
C ASN A 441 22.29 -6.49 -25.31
N GLY A 442 23.13 -6.62 -26.35
CA GLY A 442 24.35 -7.41 -26.29
C GLY A 442 25.31 -6.89 -25.22
N ARG A 443 25.58 -5.58 -25.21
CA ARG A 443 26.49 -4.95 -24.24
C ARG A 443 25.99 -5.05 -22.79
N ALA A 444 24.69 -4.85 -22.56
CA ALA A 444 24.08 -4.96 -21.22
C ALA A 444 24.18 -6.39 -20.68
N ARG A 445 23.88 -7.41 -21.51
CA ARG A 445 24.03 -8.82 -21.13
C ARG A 445 25.49 -9.21 -20.90
N SER A 446 26.41 -8.76 -21.76
CA SER A 446 27.84 -8.97 -21.59
C SER A 446 28.36 -8.33 -20.30
N ARG A 447 27.86 -7.15 -19.92
CA ARG A 447 28.24 -6.48 -18.66
C ARG A 447 27.75 -7.24 -17.44
N LEU A 448 26.49 -7.70 -17.42
CA LEU A 448 25.97 -8.53 -16.31
C LEU A 448 26.80 -9.80 -16.12
N MET A 449 27.12 -10.49 -17.22
CA MET A 449 28.01 -11.67 -17.18
C MET A 449 29.41 -11.30 -16.68
N LEU A 450 29.94 -10.14 -17.08
CA LEU A 450 31.24 -9.66 -16.63
C LEU A 450 31.23 -9.34 -15.13
N GLU A 451 30.17 -8.73 -14.60
CA GLU A 451 30.02 -8.40 -13.18
C GLU A 451 30.00 -9.66 -12.29
N GLU A 452 29.24 -10.67 -12.69
CA GLU A 452 29.21 -11.97 -12.02
C GLU A 452 30.59 -12.66 -12.08
N SER A 453 31.27 -12.55 -13.22
CA SER A 453 32.60 -13.10 -13.43
C SER A 453 33.67 -12.40 -12.60
N VAL A 454 33.61 -11.06 -12.46
CA VAL A 454 34.52 -10.27 -11.61
C VAL A 454 34.41 -10.70 -10.15
N ARG A 455 33.19 -10.92 -9.65
CA ARG A 455 32.97 -11.41 -8.29
C ARG A 455 33.62 -12.79 -8.06
N SER A 456 33.41 -13.69 -9.00
CA SER A 456 34.01 -15.04 -8.98
C SER A 456 35.54 -15.00 -9.07
N ALA A 457 36.09 -14.09 -9.89
CA ALA A 457 37.53 -13.93 -10.09
C ALA A 457 38.27 -13.48 -8.82
N VAL A 458 37.65 -12.62 -8.00
CA VAL A 458 38.20 -12.21 -6.69
C VAL A 458 38.30 -13.40 -5.75
N GLU A 459 37.28 -14.26 -5.70
CA GLU A 459 37.28 -15.47 -4.85
C GLU A 459 38.29 -16.51 -5.32
N ARG A 460 38.44 -16.66 -6.64
CA ARG A 460 39.33 -17.63 -7.29
C ARG A 460 40.77 -17.15 -7.46
N LYS A 461 41.07 -15.91 -7.08
CA LYS A 461 42.40 -15.27 -7.22
C LYS A 461 42.93 -15.29 -8.66
N GLU A 462 42.07 -14.94 -9.61
CA GLU A 462 42.39 -14.93 -11.05
C GLU A 462 43.08 -13.64 -11.52
N PHE A 463 43.33 -12.70 -10.61
CA PHE A 463 44.04 -11.45 -10.90
C PHE A 463 45.55 -11.62 -10.79
N ASN A 464 46.29 -10.86 -11.58
CA ASN A 464 47.74 -10.76 -11.53
C ASN A 464 48.20 -9.30 -11.64
N LEU A 465 49.46 -9.04 -11.26
CA LEU A 465 50.09 -7.73 -11.41
C LEU A 465 51.11 -7.79 -12.55
N VAL A 466 51.11 -6.74 -13.35
CA VAL A 466 52.16 -6.43 -14.32
C VAL A 466 52.79 -5.09 -13.95
N TYR A 467 54.00 -4.83 -14.43
CA TYR A 467 54.84 -3.76 -13.93
C TYR A 467 55.30 -2.90 -15.10
N GLN A 468 54.98 -1.61 -15.08
CA GLN A 468 55.40 -0.68 -16.12
C GLN A 468 56.55 0.20 -15.62
N PRO A 469 57.70 0.25 -16.31
CA PRO A 469 58.86 1.02 -15.85
C PRO A 469 58.64 2.52 -16.02
N GLN A 470 59.16 3.28 -15.06
CA GLN A 470 59.22 4.74 -15.04
C GLN A 470 60.67 5.17 -15.15
N VAL A 471 61.00 5.97 -16.16
CA VAL A 471 62.40 6.23 -16.54
C VAL A 471 62.69 7.73 -16.56
N ALA A 472 63.88 8.09 -16.06
CA ALA A 472 64.37 9.47 -16.08
C ALA A 472 64.68 9.92 -17.50
N ILE A 473 64.18 11.11 -17.87
CA ILE A 473 64.46 11.71 -19.19
C ILE A 473 65.96 12.03 -19.35
N ALA A 474 66.62 12.46 -18.26
CA ALA A 474 67.96 13.02 -18.30
C ALA A 474 69.06 11.98 -18.61
N ASP A 475 68.98 10.80 -17.99
CA ASP A 475 70.04 9.78 -18.04
C ASP A 475 69.53 8.36 -18.28
N GLY A 476 68.23 8.17 -18.50
CA GLY A 476 67.63 6.87 -18.75
C GLY A 476 67.59 5.95 -17.53
N ARG A 477 67.92 6.44 -16.32
CA ARG A 477 67.84 5.61 -15.11
C ARG A 477 66.42 5.25 -14.73
N LEU A 478 66.27 4.09 -14.11
CA LEU A 478 64.98 3.60 -13.63
C LEU A 478 64.63 4.29 -12.31
N ARG A 479 63.45 4.93 -12.25
CA ARG A 479 62.87 5.42 -11.00
C ARG A 479 62.23 4.28 -10.21
N GLY A 480 61.52 3.43 -10.93
CA GLY A 480 60.58 2.50 -10.34
C GLY A 480 59.68 1.84 -11.35
N PHE A 481 58.72 1.08 -10.84
CA PHE A 481 57.67 0.46 -11.63
C PHE A 481 56.30 0.84 -11.07
N GLU A 482 55.32 0.97 -11.93
CA GLU A 482 53.91 1.00 -11.54
C GLU A 482 53.33 -0.41 -11.61
N ALA A 483 52.72 -0.87 -10.51
CA ALA A 483 52.04 -2.15 -10.42
C ALA A 483 50.59 -2.03 -10.91
N LEU A 484 50.34 -2.63 -12.06
CA LEU A 484 49.07 -2.54 -12.78
C LEU A 484 48.29 -3.85 -12.67
N LEU A 485 47.05 -3.75 -12.19
CA LEU A 485 46.16 -4.90 -12.08
C LEU A 485 45.74 -5.43 -13.45
N ARG A 486 45.81 -6.73 -13.63
CA ARG A 486 45.38 -7.44 -14.85
C ARG A 486 44.50 -8.62 -14.47
N TRP A 487 43.59 -8.94 -15.38
CA TRP A 487 42.69 -10.07 -15.24
C TRP A 487 42.69 -10.89 -16.51
N ARG A 488 43.00 -12.17 -16.36
CA ARG A 488 42.94 -13.14 -17.44
C ARG A 488 41.79 -14.09 -17.21
N HIS A 489 40.67 -13.80 -17.86
CA HIS A 489 39.45 -14.59 -17.75
C HIS A 489 39.65 -15.99 -18.38
N PRO A 490 39.22 -17.09 -17.73
CA PRO A 490 39.45 -18.45 -18.22
C PRO A 490 38.94 -18.74 -19.63
N SER A 491 37.83 -18.11 -20.04
CA SER A 491 37.23 -18.32 -21.37
C SER A 491 37.44 -17.19 -22.38
N VAL A 492 37.76 -15.98 -21.93
CA VAL A 492 37.84 -14.77 -22.79
C VAL A 492 39.29 -14.29 -22.96
N GLY A 493 40.22 -14.77 -22.13
CA GLY A 493 41.61 -14.32 -22.13
C GLY A 493 41.76 -12.98 -21.40
N ASP A 494 42.65 -12.12 -21.89
CA ASP A 494 42.98 -10.87 -21.19
C ASP A 494 41.83 -9.87 -21.28
N VAL A 495 41.32 -9.46 -20.11
CA VAL A 495 40.25 -8.48 -19.99
C VAL A 495 40.86 -7.09 -19.74
N PRO A 496 40.53 -6.08 -20.57
CA PRO A 496 41.02 -4.72 -20.37
C PRO A 496 40.63 -4.13 -19.01
N PRO A 497 41.55 -3.42 -18.31
CA PRO A 497 41.27 -2.77 -17.02
C PRO A 497 40.05 -1.83 -17.03
N GLY A 498 39.85 -1.09 -18.12
CA GLY A 498 38.69 -0.19 -18.25
C GLY A 498 37.33 -0.88 -18.26
N LEU A 499 37.26 -2.21 -18.44
CA LEU A 499 36.02 -2.97 -18.37
C LEU A 499 35.72 -3.52 -16.98
N PHE A 500 36.75 -3.88 -16.19
CA PHE A 500 36.55 -4.57 -14.91
C PHE A 500 36.85 -3.71 -13.68
N LEU A 501 37.73 -2.71 -13.77
CA LEU A 501 38.03 -1.82 -12.64
C LEU A 501 36.78 -1.03 -12.17
N PRO A 502 35.96 -0.43 -13.06
CA PRO A 502 34.73 0.23 -12.63
C PRO A 502 33.77 -0.73 -11.92
N LEU A 503 33.68 -1.98 -12.39
CA LEU A 503 32.81 -3.00 -11.77
C LEU A 503 33.31 -3.39 -10.37
N LEU A 504 34.63 -3.49 -10.18
CA LEU A 504 35.22 -3.74 -8.85
C LEU A 504 34.92 -2.60 -7.86
N GLU A 505 34.91 -1.35 -8.33
CA GLU A 505 34.60 -0.18 -7.51
C GLU A 505 33.10 -0.07 -7.18
N GLU A 506 32.24 -0.17 -8.19
CA GLU A 506 30.78 -0.13 -8.04
C GLU A 506 30.29 -1.24 -7.08
N ALA A 507 30.83 -2.46 -7.22
CA ALA A 507 30.52 -3.60 -6.36
C ALA A 507 31.26 -3.58 -5.00
N ARG A 508 32.09 -2.55 -4.73
CA ARG A 508 32.97 -2.43 -3.56
C ARG A 508 33.91 -3.62 -3.34
N LEU A 509 34.15 -4.42 -4.38
CA LEU A 509 35.04 -5.58 -4.36
C LEU A 509 36.52 -5.17 -4.39
N ILE A 510 36.83 -3.96 -4.87
CA ILE A 510 38.20 -3.43 -4.90
C ILE A 510 38.83 -3.41 -3.50
N SER A 511 38.04 -3.12 -2.46
CA SER A 511 38.48 -3.16 -1.07
C SER A 511 38.93 -4.54 -0.60
N ARG A 512 38.22 -5.60 -1.04
CA ARG A 512 38.57 -6.99 -0.72
C ARG A 512 39.86 -7.41 -1.41
N LEU A 513 40.13 -6.86 -2.60
CA LEU A 513 41.33 -7.13 -3.37
C LEU A 513 42.53 -6.28 -2.90
N GLY A 514 42.29 -5.12 -2.30
CA GLY A 514 43.32 -4.17 -1.86
C GLY A 514 44.43 -4.80 -1.03
N SER A 515 44.07 -5.58 0.00
CA SER A 515 45.04 -6.29 0.85
C SER A 515 45.97 -7.21 0.05
N TRP A 516 45.41 -7.93 -0.94
CA TRP A 516 46.17 -8.80 -1.80
C TRP A 516 47.09 -8.00 -2.74
N ILE A 517 46.62 -6.88 -3.29
CA ILE A 517 47.43 -6.00 -4.15
C ILE A 517 48.63 -5.46 -3.37
N TYR A 518 48.43 -4.97 -2.14
CA TYR A 518 49.52 -4.45 -1.32
C TYR A 518 50.54 -5.55 -1.01
N GLN A 519 50.08 -6.72 -0.57
CA GLN A 519 50.95 -7.85 -0.26
C GLN A 519 51.75 -8.34 -1.47
N GLN A 520 51.12 -8.48 -2.64
CA GLN A 520 51.83 -8.90 -3.85
C GLN A 520 52.84 -7.84 -4.29
N SER A 521 52.46 -6.57 -4.26
CA SER A 521 53.33 -5.46 -4.65
C SER A 521 54.57 -5.39 -3.75
N THR A 522 54.39 -5.38 -2.43
CA THR A 522 55.54 -5.38 -1.51
C THR A 522 56.35 -6.66 -1.58
N SER A 523 55.71 -7.83 -1.74
CA SER A 523 56.45 -9.09 -1.90
C SER A 523 57.32 -9.07 -3.15
N GLN A 524 56.81 -8.52 -4.26
CA GLN A 524 57.58 -8.38 -5.50
C GLN A 524 58.71 -7.36 -5.35
N ARG A 525 58.45 -6.19 -4.75
CA ARG A 525 59.51 -5.20 -4.53
C ARG A 525 60.63 -5.73 -3.63
N ALA A 526 60.29 -6.56 -2.64
CA ALA A 526 61.25 -7.22 -1.77
C ALA A 526 62.09 -8.26 -2.52
N SER A 527 61.50 -9.06 -3.42
CA SER A 527 62.27 -10.02 -4.24
C SER A 527 63.24 -9.32 -5.19
N TRP A 528 62.92 -8.10 -5.60
CA TRP A 528 63.76 -7.26 -6.44
C TRP A 528 64.87 -6.48 -5.72
N LYS A 529 65.01 -6.63 -4.40
CA LYS A 529 66.00 -5.90 -3.58
C LYS A 529 67.45 -6.07 -4.04
N THR A 530 67.80 -7.21 -4.64
CA THR A 530 69.16 -7.48 -5.16
C THR A 530 69.32 -7.15 -6.65
N LEU A 531 68.22 -6.92 -7.38
CA LEU A 531 68.23 -6.72 -8.83
C LEU A 531 68.22 -5.24 -9.19
N PHE A 532 67.45 -4.42 -8.48
CA PHE A 532 67.38 -2.98 -8.70
C PHE A 532 67.95 -2.20 -7.52
N ALA A 533 68.28 -0.94 -7.77
CA ALA A 533 68.80 -0.04 -6.74
C ALA A 533 67.86 0.06 -5.53
N GLU A 534 68.42 0.34 -4.35
CA GLU A 534 67.64 0.49 -3.12
C GLU A 534 66.60 1.61 -3.23
N GLN A 535 66.89 2.67 -4.00
CA GLN A 535 65.98 3.80 -4.20
C GLN A 535 64.80 3.50 -5.15
N THR A 536 64.78 2.33 -5.81
CA THR A 536 63.73 1.96 -6.76
C THR A 536 62.38 1.91 -6.06
N VAL A 537 61.40 2.63 -6.60
CA VAL A 537 60.05 2.72 -6.07
C VAL A 537 59.14 1.70 -6.75
N LEU A 538 58.18 1.14 -6.01
CA LEU A 538 57.03 0.46 -6.59
C LEU A 538 55.78 1.29 -6.31
N ALA A 539 55.10 1.74 -7.36
CA ALA A 539 53.87 2.51 -7.25
C ALA A 539 52.64 1.60 -7.35
N VAL A 540 51.61 1.86 -6.55
CA VAL A 540 50.36 1.09 -6.49
C VAL A 540 49.17 2.04 -6.46
N SER A 541 48.24 1.88 -7.40
CA SER A 541 47.04 2.71 -7.46
C SER A 541 46.02 2.34 -6.38
N LEU A 542 45.42 3.36 -5.77
CA LEU A 542 44.36 3.27 -4.79
C LEU A 542 43.06 3.84 -5.34
N SER A 543 41.98 3.07 -5.28
CA SER A 543 40.65 3.64 -5.51
C SER A 543 40.28 4.63 -4.41
N GLY A 544 39.38 5.57 -4.72
CA GLY A 544 38.87 6.52 -3.72
C GLY A 544 38.24 5.83 -2.50
N THR A 545 37.63 4.65 -2.70
CA THR A 545 37.06 3.87 -1.60
C THR A 545 38.11 3.28 -0.67
N GLN A 546 39.26 2.85 -1.18
CA GLN A 546 40.38 2.36 -0.38
C GLN A 546 41.09 3.51 0.34
N PHE A 547 41.29 4.63 -0.36
CA PHE A 547 41.92 5.81 0.21
C PHE A 547 41.15 6.34 1.43
N ALA A 548 39.81 6.34 1.37
CA ALA A 548 38.96 6.77 2.48
C ALA A 548 38.92 5.78 3.68
N MET A 549 39.56 4.61 3.61
CA MET A 549 39.51 3.62 4.69
C MET A 549 40.39 4.05 5.89
N PRO A 550 39.83 4.12 7.11
CA PRO A 550 40.60 4.56 8.29
C PRO A 550 41.80 3.67 8.65
N ASN A 551 41.76 2.39 8.27
CA ASN A 551 42.78 1.40 8.59
C ASN A 551 43.86 1.24 7.51
N LEU A 552 43.82 2.01 6.41
CA LEU A 552 44.75 1.88 5.29
C LEU A 552 46.21 2.01 5.73
N ALA A 553 46.56 3.05 6.47
CA ALA A 553 47.94 3.28 6.94
C ALA A 553 48.43 2.13 7.85
N THR A 554 47.54 1.55 8.65
CA THR A 554 47.85 0.39 9.49
C THR A 554 48.11 -0.86 8.65
N GLU A 555 47.31 -1.08 7.61
CA GLU A 555 47.45 -2.22 6.71
C GLU A 555 48.76 -2.13 5.89
N LEU A 556 49.06 -0.96 5.32
CA LEU A 556 50.32 -0.74 4.60
C LEU A 556 51.53 -0.96 5.52
N ARG A 557 51.48 -0.47 6.76
CA ARG A 557 52.54 -0.72 7.77
C ARG A 557 52.80 -2.21 7.98
N GLN A 558 51.74 -2.99 8.21
CA GLN A 558 51.87 -4.43 8.45
C GLN A 558 52.51 -5.16 7.26
N VAL A 559 52.13 -4.77 6.04
CA VAL A 559 52.64 -5.38 4.82
C VAL A 559 54.11 -4.99 4.57
N LEU A 560 54.48 -3.73 4.80
CA LEU A 560 55.87 -3.26 4.72
C LEU A 560 56.79 -3.98 5.73
N GLU A 561 56.37 -4.05 7.00
CA GLU A 561 57.10 -4.73 8.07
C GLU A 561 57.28 -6.22 7.76
N ARG A 562 56.23 -6.89 7.28
CA ARG A 562 56.26 -8.32 6.93
C ARG A 562 57.31 -8.66 5.87
N HIS A 563 57.52 -7.76 4.91
CA HIS A 563 58.44 -7.97 3.79
C HIS A 563 59.79 -7.25 3.95
N GLY A 564 60.02 -6.57 5.08
CA GLY A 564 61.27 -5.85 5.36
C GLY A 564 61.55 -4.74 4.34
N LEU A 565 60.49 -4.06 3.91
CA LEU A 565 60.52 -2.96 2.96
C LEU A 565 60.55 -1.63 3.68
N GLU A 566 61.42 -0.74 3.23
CA GLU A 566 61.43 0.62 3.73
C GLU A 566 60.22 1.39 3.18
N PRO A 567 59.52 2.21 3.98
CA PRO A 567 58.27 2.84 3.56
C PRO A 567 58.37 3.67 2.26
N TRP A 568 59.50 4.35 2.03
CA TRP A 568 59.71 5.19 0.84
C TRP A 568 59.90 4.40 -0.45
N GLN A 569 60.06 3.08 -0.38
CA GLN A 569 60.14 2.18 -1.54
C GLN A 569 58.76 1.84 -2.09
N LEU A 570 57.69 2.20 -1.37
CA LEU A 570 56.31 2.12 -1.82
C LEU A 570 55.77 3.53 -2.09
N GLU A 571 55.11 3.70 -3.22
CA GLU A 571 54.35 4.90 -3.56
C GLU A 571 52.89 4.52 -3.79
N VAL A 572 51.97 5.30 -3.24
CA VAL A 572 50.54 5.12 -3.48
C VAL A 572 50.03 6.19 -4.42
N GLU A 573 49.33 5.78 -5.45
CA GLU A 573 48.77 6.67 -6.46
C GLU A 573 47.28 6.88 -6.18
N ILE A 574 46.86 8.14 -6.12
CA ILE A 574 45.48 8.53 -5.85
C ILE A 574 45.00 9.47 -6.94
N THR A 575 43.79 9.24 -7.44
CA THR A 575 43.21 10.11 -8.46
C THR A 575 42.75 11.43 -7.86
N GLU A 576 42.67 12.45 -8.69
CA GLU A 576 42.19 13.78 -8.32
C GLU A 576 40.78 13.78 -7.71
N SER A 577 39.89 12.95 -8.26
CA SER A 577 38.51 12.81 -7.77
C SER A 577 38.43 12.20 -6.36
N ALA A 578 39.41 11.40 -5.95
CA ALA A 578 39.47 10.83 -4.59
C ALA A 578 39.75 11.91 -3.54
N LEU A 579 40.47 12.98 -3.90
CA LEU A 579 40.84 14.08 -2.99
C LEU A 579 39.72 15.09 -2.78
N THR A 580 38.91 15.34 -3.80
CA THR A 580 37.89 16.41 -3.79
C THR A 580 36.61 16.03 -3.07
N GLN A 581 36.32 14.73 -2.88
CA GLN A 581 35.11 14.26 -2.20
C GLN A 581 35.02 14.74 -0.73
N ASN A 582 36.14 14.75 -0.01
CA ASN A 582 36.24 15.27 1.35
C ASN A 582 37.67 15.74 1.64
N LEU A 583 37.93 17.03 1.46
CA LEU A 583 39.25 17.64 1.57
C LEU A 583 39.86 17.50 2.97
N ASP A 584 39.07 17.66 4.03
CA ASP A 584 39.58 17.60 5.41
C ASP A 584 40.00 16.18 5.79
N GLU A 585 39.20 15.18 5.41
CA GLU A 585 39.54 13.78 5.67
C GLU A 585 40.71 13.31 4.81
N SER A 586 40.75 13.72 3.54
CA SER A 586 41.88 13.46 2.64
C SER A 586 43.18 14.01 3.19
N ARG A 587 43.18 15.24 3.74
CA ARG A 587 44.36 15.83 4.41
C ARG A 587 44.81 15.01 5.62
N LYS A 588 43.89 14.51 6.44
CA LYS A 588 44.26 13.64 7.58
C LYS A 588 44.90 12.35 7.10
N GLN A 589 44.30 11.73 6.07
CA GLN A 589 44.80 10.47 5.52
C GLN A 589 46.18 10.61 4.89
N LEU A 590 46.42 11.68 4.12
CA LEU A 590 47.75 12.00 3.57
C LEU A 590 48.79 12.17 4.68
N ARG A 591 48.46 12.87 5.76
CA ARG A 591 49.36 13.00 6.92
C ARG A 591 49.67 11.65 7.58
N LEU A 592 48.71 10.73 7.65
CA LEU A 592 48.93 9.39 8.18
C LEU A 592 49.90 8.58 7.29
N LEU A 593 49.69 8.60 5.97
CA LEU A 593 50.57 7.93 5.01
C LEU A 593 52.00 8.51 5.03
N ARG A 594 52.11 9.83 5.13
CA ARG A 594 53.40 10.52 5.29
C ARG A 594 54.08 10.17 6.60
N SER A 595 53.33 10.08 7.71
CA SER A 595 53.87 9.67 9.02
C SER A 595 54.41 8.24 9.01
N LEU A 596 53.89 7.39 8.13
CA LEU A 596 54.41 6.05 7.87
C LEU A 596 55.68 6.10 7.00
N GLY A 597 55.88 7.14 6.20
CA GLY A 597 57.01 7.31 5.29
C GLY A 597 56.76 6.80 3.86
N VAL A 598 55.51 6.44 3.54
CA VAL A 598 55.09 6.05 2.18
C VAL A 598 54.94 7.29 1.31
N ARG A 599 55.41 7.21 0.06
CA ARG A 599 55.28 8.31 -0.90
C ARG A 599 53.85 8.39 -1.44
N VAL A 600 53.39 9.58 -1.76
CA VAL A 600 52.08 9.78 -2.36
C VAL A 600 52.19 10.50 -3.71
N ALA A 601 51.58 9.89 -4.71
CA ALA A 601 51.46 10.44 -6.06
C ALA A 601 50.01 10.83 -6.35
N LEU A 602 49.85 12.00 -6.99
CA LEU A 602 48.58 12.40 -7.59
C LEU A 602 48.52 11.90 -9.03
N ASP A 603 47.53 11.09 -9.32
CA ASP A 603 47.31 10.42 -10.60
C ASP A 603 46.21 11.10 -11.43
N ASP A 604 46.21 10.85 -12.75
CA ASP A 604 45.25 11.36 -13.73
C ASP A 604 45.10 12.91 -13.73
N PHE A 605 46.16 13.66 -13.42
CA PHE A 605 46.06 15.12 -13.29
C PHE A 605 45.70 15.80 -14.62
N GLY A 606 44.63 16.61 -14.62
CA GLY A 606 44.12 17.31 -15.79
C GLY A 606 42.89 16.66 -16.44
N SER A 607 42.43 15.52 -15.91
CA SER A 607 41.20 14.85 -16.34
C SER A 607 39.94 15.32 -15.59
N GLY A 608 40.09 16.02 -14.45
CA GLY A 608 38.99 16.46 -13.57
C GLY A 608 39.06 17.93 -13.13
N ASP A 609 38.14 18.30 -12.23
CA ASP A 609 38.01 19.64 -11.65
C ASP A 609 38.98 19.88 -10.47
N CYS A 610 40.30 19.97 -10.74
CA CYS A 610 41.26 20.30 -9.69
C CYS A 610 41.45 21.81 -9.59
N SER A 611 41.21 22.35 -8.41
CA SER A 611 41.73 23.68 -8.11
C SER A 611 43.24 23.60 -7.84
N LEU A 612 44.03 24.45 -8.52
CA LEU A 612 45.46 24.65 -8.20
C LEU A 612 45.67 25.03 -6.73
N ALA A 613 44.65 25.55 -6.05
CA ALA A 613 44.69 25.80 -4.61
C ALA A 613 44.83 24.51 -3.79
N HIS A 614 44.31 23.38 -4.27
CA HIS A 614 44.45 22.09 -3.60
C HIS A 614 45.89 21.58 -3.67
N LEU A 615 46.55 21.70 -4.83
CA LEU A 615 47.97 21.33 -4.98
C LEU A 615 48.88 22.07 -4.00
N ARG A 616 48.58 23.33 -3.68
CA ARG A 616 49.37 24.11 -2.71
C ARG A 616 49.28 23.55 -1.29
N ASP A 617 48.09 23.08 -0.90
CA ASP A 617 47.81 22.71 0.49
C ASP A 617 47.98 21.21 0.75
N LEU A 618 48.20 20.40 -0.30
CA LEU A 618 48.40 18.96 -0.23
C LEU A 618 49.89 18.63 -0.36
N GLU A 619 50.42 17.89 0.61
CA GLU A 619 51.83 17.50 0.65
C GLU A 619 52.03 16.22 -0.17
N LEU A 620 52.22 16.38 -1.49
CA LEU A 620 52.42 15.30 -2.45
C LEU A 620 53.89 15.19 -2.83
N ASP A 621 54.36 13.96 -3.10
CA ASP A 621 55.74 13.72 -3.56
C ASP A 621 55.83 13.74 -5.09
N THR A 622 54.78 13.25 -5.75
CA THR A 622 54.76 13.05 -7.21
C THR A 622 53.43 13.52 -7.79
N LEU A 623 53.46 14.05 -9.01
CA LEU A 623 52.30 14.35 -9.84
C LEU A 623 52.46 13.67 -11.20
N LYS A 624 51.46 12.90 -11.59
CA LYS A 624 51.41 12.21 -12.89
C LYS A 624 50.48 12.97 -13.84
N LEU A 625 51.01 13.38 -14.99
CA LEU A 625 50.23 14.02 -16.05
C LEU A 625 49.46 12.94 -16.82
N ASP A 626 48.14 13.10 -16.90
CA ASP A 626 47.25 12.14 -17.54
C ASP A 626 47.60 11.91 -19.03
N ARG A 627 47.46 10.66 -19.46
CA ARG A 627 47.75 10.24 -20.83
C ARG A 627 46.94 10.99 -21.90
N HIS A 628 45.73 11.47 -21.61
CA HIS A 628 44.92 12.19 -22.60
C HIS A 628 45.47 13.59 -22.84
N LEU A 629 46.08 14.20 -21.82
CA LEU A 629 46.84 15.44 -21.97
C LEU A 629 48.09 15.20 -22.82
N ILE A 630 48.86 14.15 -22.51
CA ILE A 630 50.11 13.82 -23.22
C ILE A 630 49.86 13.42 -24.68
N ALA A 631 48.79 12.68 -24.97
CA ALA A 631 48.45 12.22 -26.32
C ALA A 631 48.24 13.37 -27.33
N ARG A 632 47.92 14.58 -26.85
CA ARG A 632 47.68 15.77 -27.69
C ARG A 632 48.91 16.66 -27.86
N LEU A 633 50.04 16.30 -27.25
CA LEU A 633 51.29 17.03 -27.36
C LEU A 633 52.08 16.56 -28.59
N PRO A 634 52.74 17.47 -29.33
CA PRO A 634 52.82 18.92 -29.12
C PRO A 634 51.74 19.75 -29.84
N ASP A 635 50.86 19.12 -30.62
CA ASP A 635 49.98 19.79 -31.59
C ASP A 635 48.94 20.73 -30.95
N SER A 636 48.42 20.38 -29.77
CA SER A 636 47.46 21.21 -29.06
C SER A 636 48.16 22.32 -28.27
N THR A 637 48.12 23.54 -28.79
CA THR A 637 48.72 24.72 -28.13
C THR A 637 48.18 24.96 -26.71
N ARG A 638 46.90 24.68 -26.46
CA ARG A 638 46.27 24.84 -25.15
C ARG A 638 46.75 23.79 -24.16
N ASP A 639 46.78 22.52 -24.56
CA ASP A 639 47.19 21.41 -23.72
C ASP A 639 48.70 21.48 -23.43
N ALA A 640 49.50 21.89 -24.41
CA ALA A 640 50.92 22.16 -24.26
C ALA A 640 51.20 23.29 -23.27
N ALA A 641 50.45 24.39 -23.32
CA ALA A 641 50.57 25.47 -22.36
C ALA A 641 50.22 25.02 -20.93
N LEU A 642 49.13 24.25 -20.78
CA LEU A 642 48.73 23.69 -19.48
C LEU A 642 49.82 22.77 -18.92
N ALA A 643 50.26 21.77 -19.69
CA ALA A 643 51.29 20.83 -19.27
C ALA A 643 52.60 21.56 -18.86
N ARG A 644 53.03 22.56 -19.64
CA ARG A 644 54.18 23.40 -19.30
C ARG A 644 54.00 24.10 -17.95
N CYS A 645 52.87 24.77 -17.74
CA CYS A 645 52.60 25.48 -16.49
C CYS A 645 52.60 24.54 -15.28
N VAL A 646 52.05 23.33 -15.43
CA VAL A 646 52.02 22.31 -14.37
C VAL A 646 53.43 21.83 -14.05
N ILE A 647 54.25 21.52 -15.06
CA ILE A 647 55.65 21.13 -14.88
C ILE A 647 56.43 22.20 -14.11
N ASP A 648 56.32 23.46 -14.54
CA ASP A 648 57.01 24.58 -13.91
C ASP A 648 56.54 24.81 -12.45
N LEU A 649 55.23 24.65 -12.19
CA LEU A 649 54.65 24.78 -10.86
C LEU A 649 55.12 23.68 -9.91
N CYS A 650 55.07 22.42 -10.34
CA CYS A 650 55.54 21.28 -9.56
C CYS A 650 57.02 21.41 -9.23
N LYS A 651 57.83 21.85 -10.20
CA LYS A 651 59.25 22.14 -9.99
C LYS A 651 59.48 23.23 -8.93
N ALA A 652 58.64 24.26 -8.90
CA ALA A 652 58.71 25.32 -7.87
C ALA A 652 58.31 24.82 -6.47
N PHE A 653 57.43 23.81 -6.38
CA PHE A 653 57.01 23.18 -5.12
C PHE A 653 57.86 21.98 -4.71
N GLY A 654 58.81 21.54 -5.54
CA GLY A 654 59.61 20.34 -5.28
C GLY A 654 58.83 19.04 -5.41
N VAL A 655 57.74 19.05 -6.18
CA VAL A 655 56.94 17.85 -6.52
C VAL A 655 57.47 17.27 -7.82
N LEU A 656 57.77 15.98 -7.82
CA LEU A 656 58.28 15.27 -9.01
C LEU A 656 57.18 15.13 -10.05
N VAL A 657 57.50 15.32 -11.33
CA VAL A 657 56.52 15.15 -12.42
C VAL A 657 56.83 13.91 -13.26
N ILE A 658 55.83 13.06 -13.43
CA ILE A 658 55.85 11.93 -14.37
C ILE A 658 54.85 12.21 -15.49
N ALA A 659 55.27 12.10 -16.74
CA ALA A 659 54.35 12.12 -17.88
C ALA A 659 53.94 10.69 -18.27
N GLU A 660 52.65 10.41 -18.29
CA GLU A 660 52.10 9.11 -18.64
C GLU A 660 51.67 9.00 -20.09
N GLY A 661 51.61 7.77 -20.61
CA GLY A 661 51.14 7.52 -21.96
C GLY A 661 52.06 8.12 -23.03
N VAL A 662 53.36 8.23 -22.77
CA VAL A 662 54.33 8.64 -23.78
C VAL A 662 54.50 7.52 -24.80
N GLU A 663 54.00 7.73 -26.01
CA GLU A 663 53.99 6.74 -27.09
C GLU A 663 54.88 7.14 -28.27
N THR A 664 55.12 8.44 -28.48
CA THR A 664 55.88 8.94 -29.64
C THR A 664 57.17 9.67 -29.23
N LEU A 665 58.15 9.66 -30.14
CA LEU A 665 59.40 10.39 -29.94
C LEU A 665 59.20 11.91 -29.90
N GLU A 666 58.17 12.41 -30.60
CA GLU A 666 57.80 13.84 -30.58
C GLU A 666 57.28 14.28 -29.21
N GLN A 667 56.42 13.47 -28.57
CA GLN A 667 55.95 13.70 -27.20
C GLN A 667 57.13 13.72 -26.22
N TYR A 668 58.02 12.74 -26.31
CA TYR A 668 59.23 12.68 -25.50
C TYR A 668 60.13 13.92 -25.66
N ARG A 669 60.44 14.31 -26.91
CA ARG A 669 61.28 15.49 -27.19
C ARG A 669 60.65 16.77 -26.64
N TRP A 670 59.33 16.90 -26.74
CA TRP A 670 58.62 18.02 -26.13
C TRP A 670 58.78 17.97 -24.62
N LEU A 671 58.48 16.86 -23.95
CA LEU A 671 58.62 16.72 -22.48
C LEU A 671 60.04 17.01 -21.99
N GLN A 672 61.06 16.55 -22.72
CA GLN A 672 62.47 16.83 -22.45
C GLN A 672 62.78 18.33 -22.56
N ALA A 673 62.39 18.98 -23.66
CA ALA A 673 62.55 20.43 -23.83
C ALA A 673 61.73 21.24 -22.81
N ASN A 674 60.73 20.60 -22.21
CA ASN A 674 59.85 21.19 -21.21
C ASN A 674 60.32 20.96 -19.76
N GLY A 675 61.40 20.19 -19.55
CA GLY A 675 61.98 19.96 -18.23
C GLY A 675 61.22 18.97 -17.36
N CYS A 676 60.41 18.09 -17.97
CA CYS A 676 59.81 16.95 -17.29
C CYS A 676 60.91 15.99 -16.80
N GLU A 677 60.75 15.41 -15.61
CA GLU A 677 61.82 14.61 -14.97
C GLU A 677 61.75 13.14 -15.38
N TYR A 678 60.53 12.57 -15.39
CA TYR A 678 60.30 11.15 -15.63
C TYR A 678 59.18 10.92 -16.64
N VAL A 679 59.28 9.81 -17.35
CA VAL A 679 58.26 9.38 -18.33
C VAL A 679 57.88 7.92 -18.14
N GLN A 680 56.64 7.64 -18.48
CA GLN A 680 56.06 6.31 -18.52
C GLN A 680 55.19 6.19 -19.76
N GLY A 681 55.31 5.08 -20.49
CA GLY A 681 54.50 4.85 -21.69
C GLY A 681 55.09 3.79 -22.60
N PHE A 682 54.38 3.51 -23.70
CA PHE A 682 54.76 2.46 -24.64
C PHE A 682 56.03 2.75 -25.43
N LEU A 683 56.49 4.01 -25.46
CA LEU A 683 57.81 4.35 -25.99
C LEU A 683 58.94 3.71 -25.17
N VAL A 684 58.75 3.57 -23.85
CA VAL A 684 59.72 2.93 -22.95
C VAL A 684 59.51 1.42 -22.94
N ALA A 685 58.34 0.99 -22.46
CA ALA A 685 57.92 -0.40 -22.46
C ALA A 685 56.41 -0.51 -22.23
N ARG A 686 55.82 -1.56 -22.81
CA ARG A 686 54.49 -2.02 -22.38
C ARG A 686 54.59 -2.62 -20.97
N PRO A 687 53.48 -2.68 -20.20
CA PRO A 687 53.48 -3.33 -18.90
C PRO A 687 54.00 -4.77 -18.97
N LEU A 688 54.99 -5.08 -18.14
CA LEU A 688 55.78 -6.32 -18.17
C LEU A 688 55.33 -7.28 -17.08
N ILE A 689 55.35 -8.58 -17.32
CA ILE A 689 55.27 -9.55 -16.23
C ILE A 689 56.54 -9.47 -15.38
N ALA A 690 56.49 -9.97 -14.13
CA ALA A 690 57.63 -9.89 -13.20
C ALA A 690 58.95 -10.39 -13.82
N ALA A 691 58.94 -11.53 -14.52
CA ALA A 691 60.13 -12.12 -15.14
C ALA A 691 60.74 -11.27 -16.27
N ASP A 692 59.91 -10.49 -16.98
CA ASP A 692 60.38 -9.58 -18.04
C ASP A 692 60.84 -8.25 -17.45
N ALA A 693 60.18 -7.78 -16.38
CA ALA A 693 60.62 -6.61 -15.63
C ALA A 693 62.03 -6.82 -15.05
N GLU A 694 62.34 -8.01 -14.53
CA GLU A 694 63.68 -8.40 -14.04
C GLU A 694 64.79 -8.29 -15.10
N ARG A 695 64.43 -8.31 -16.39
CA ARG A 695 65.36 -8.20 -17.52
C ARG A 695 65.40 -6.80 -18.12
N PHE A 696 64.69 -5.84 -17.54
CA PHE A 696 64.67 -4.47 -18.02
C PHE A 696 66.08 -3.86 -17.94
N ALA A 697 66.59 -3.37 -19.08
CA ALA A 697 67.93 -2.82 -19.17
C ALA A 697 67.99 -1.42 -18.56
N GLU A 698 68.90 -1.21 -17.61
CA GLU A 698 69.14 0.08 -16.95
C GLU A 698 70.61 0.52 -17.14
N PRO A 699 70.90 1.76 -17.57
CA PRO A 699 69.94 2.79 -18.00
C PRO A 699 69.29 2.46 -19.36
N PHE A 700 68.06 2.93 -19.54
CA PHE A 700 67.33 2.86 -20.80
C PHE A 700 68.01 3.72 -21.86
N ASP A 701 68.27 3.15 -23.03
CA ASP A 701 68.96 3.84 -24.11
C ASP A 701 68.00 4.64 -24.98
N TRP A 702 67.87 5.94 -24.67
CA TRP A 702 67.10 6.90 -25.48
C TRP A 702 67.60 7.02 -26.93
N SER A 703 68.88 6.68 -27.21
CA SER A 703 69.47 6.80 -28.55
C SER A 703 69.14 5.62 -29.47
N ALA A 704 68.70 4.49 -28.89
CA ALA A 704 68.32 3.29 -29.63
C ALA A 704 66.90 3.36 -30.20
N LEU A 705 66.12 4.41 -29.91
CA LEU A 705 64.76 4.58 -30.41
C LEU A 705 64.76 4.94 -31.91
N PRO A 706 63.93 4.28 -32.74
CA PRO A 706 63.80 4.63 -34.15
C PRO A 706 63.26 6.07 -34.30
N GLY A 707 63.94 6.84 -35.16
CA GLY A 707 63.74 8.28 -35.34
C GLY A 707 62.51 8.69 -36.13
#